data_AF-A0A3D3R4Q3-F1
#
_entry.id   AF-A0A3D3R4Q3-F1
#
_cell.length_a   1.000
_cell.length_b   1.000
_cell.length_c   1.000
_cell.angle_alpha   90.00
_cell.angle_beta   90.00
_cell.angle_gamma   90.00
#
_symmetry.space_group_name_H-M   'P 1'
#
loop_
_entity.id
_entity.type
_entity.pdbx_description
1 polymer ?
#
loop_
_entity_poly.entity_id
_entity_poly.type
_entity_poly.pdbx_seq_one_letter_code
_entity_poly.pdbx_strand_id
1 'polypeptide(L)'
;MVRAIWISVILLTVGLTTYFSGMLEQEPDAIFQRASYAFRMVKNEEAKRLVNQLLDTPSHQVPAAMLGAEIAIKERKPVEVIWYYEHVPDNGSRESLKARTRSGELYLFQLKQLSKAQDEFLRAQKSFPDDSHLLERLSYLYGLTARSWEAVPVRIKLLKQDRIDPLILYLLAMSDRSLENPQLISEYSEVAPEDPLVQLVEARQEMDRQEYAAAEVRLVKLVSTQPELIQAQVLLGQILLLNNDENLFRKWQGSLSDHVRQHPDIWSIEGQWYQKQGKTDLAIRCFAETLKRDSTNSTACYQLGQLLKQAGNQNAERLLEYAKKLQKYEGLVKVVYGDRDLQVAPQMVALAKELGLFWEAYGWSRASLLIDPQLEWAQITMRDLEPELTDLKLTRMIAGRNPVAQLALPIQKSVSGERMTEPTIRRDEEDVISSISFKEVAEVAGVSFQYFNGHDWPDTDHKMYEFTGGGVGVLDFNADGWPDLYLTQGTTWPANEQQKQYYDRLFENQGDGTFRDVTGSTGIFENRFSQGVTIGDLNNDGFDDIYVGNIGFNRLYLNNGDGTYTESDQAKGAEDDWTTSCLIADLNGNGGPEIYAVNYLTGDDIFDRVCQTVDGSLRSCMPLNFPAAQDQLFENMNNGQFENITSSSGIQVAEGKGLGIVAADLKGKGFPDLFIANDAVANFFMVNQGTGKTTFQEEALLSGLAFNAQGRTEACMGVAAGDADTDGLLDFYVTNYFRETNTLYRQLSPDSFIDGTQRANMADTTLYQLGFGTQFLDADLDGLLDLLIVNGHVENLSADAVPWQMKPQLMLNRGKGVFQELQTPESGPFFQQKRLGRGLARLDWNRDGLEEAVVGSLDQPVALLKNTTKSHGHRLVVTLTGTKSSRDAIGTTVRLKRNGQTLVRQLTAGDGYQARNQRHLVFGTGTITTDVQLEVSWPSGLKQVFEGIAVDQEIQLIEGQAAPSVKRIYE
;
A
#
# COMPACT_ATOMS: atom_id res chain seq x y z
N MET A 1 76.32 80.98 3.10
CA MET A 1 76.41 80.00 1.99
C MET A 1 76.30 78.55 2.47
N VAL A 2 77.00 78.14 3.54
CA VAL A 2 76.96 76.75 4.08
C VAL A 2 75.59 76.32 4.63
N ARG A 3 74.80 77.22 5.25
CA ARG A 3 73.45 76.90 5.76
C ARG A 3 72.38 76.66 4.68
N ALA A 4 72.55 77.24 3.49
CA ALA A 4 71.60 77.04 2.39
C ALA A 4 71.77 75.65 1.75
N ILE A 5 73.01 75.17 1.67
CA ILE A 5 73.35 73.85 1.09
C ILE A 5 72.82 72.72 1.98
N TRP A 6 72.89 72.85 3.31
CA TRP A 6 72.37 71.84 4.23
C TRP A 6 70.84 71.71 4.22
N ILE A 7 70.10 72.80 4.05
CA ILE A 7 68.64 72.78 3.95
C ILE A 7 68.20 72.15 2.62
N SER A 8 68.91 72.44 1.52
CA SER A 8 68.66 71.81 0.22
C SER A 8 68.98 70.31 0.21
N VAL A 9 70.03 69.86 0.90
CA VAL A 9 70.37 68.43 1.02
C VAL A 9 69.34 67.70 1.89
N ILE A 10 68.87 68.29 3.00
CA ILE A 10 67.83 67.69 3.85
C ILE A 10 66.49 67.62 3.11
N LEU A 11 66.09 68.66 2.38
CA LEU A 11 64.87 68.66 1.55
C LEU A 11 64.98 67.71 0.35
N LEU A 12 66.18 67.54 -0.25
CA LEU A 12 66.39 66.51 -1.26
C LEU A 12 66.34 65.11 -0.65
N THR A 13 66.94 64.85 0.52
CA THR A 13 66.89 63.52 1.15
C THR A 13 65.51 63.18 1.67
N VAL A 14 64.78 64.13 2.26
CA VAL A 14 63.38 63.95 2.69
C VAL A 14 62.49 63.78 1.47
N GLY A 15 62.69 64.61 0.42
CA GLY A 15 62.02 64.52 -0.86
C GLY A 15 62.27 63.20 -1.60
N LEU A 16 63.51 62.68 -1.59
CA LEU A 16 63.90 61.39 -2.15
C LEU A 16 63.38 60.23 -1.31
N THR A 17 63.35 60.31 0.02
CA THR A 17 62.71 59.27 0.85
C THR A 17 61.19 59.24 0.69
N THR A 18 60.53 60.40 0.48
CA THR A 18 59.08 60.45 0.17
C THR A 18 58.77 60.05 -1.29
N TYR A 19 59.69 60.32 -2.23
CA TYR A 19 59.56 59.92 -3.63
C TYR A 19 59.81 58.42 -3.81
N PHE A 20 60.77 57.83 -3.08
CA PHE A 20 60.99 56.38 -3.06
C PHE A 20 60.00 55.61 -2.18
N SER A 21 59.43 56.20 -1.13
CA SER A 21 58.34 55.58 -0.37
C SER A 21 57.02 55.54 -1.14
N GLY A 22 56.79 56.49 -2.06
CA GLY A 22 55.65 56.47 -3.00
C GLY A 22 55.86 55.59 -4.23
N MET A 23 57.09 55.18 -4.55
CA MET A 23 57.39 54.29 -5.67
C MET A 23 57.35 52.80 -5.30
N LEU A 24 57.38 52.46 -4.01
CA LEU A 24 57.16 51.12 -3.48
C LEU A 24 55.66 50.80 -3.23
N GLU A 25 54.75 51.71 -3.55
CA GLU A 25 53.30 51.59 -3.28
C GLU A 25 52.54 50.60 -4.17
N GLN A 26 53.20 49.90 -5.10
CA GLN A 26 52.53 49.06 -6.10
C GLN A 26 53.04 47.61 -6.18
N GLU A 27 53.79 47.10 -5.19
CA GLU A 27 54.08 45.67 -5.17
C GLU A 27 52.92 44.88 -4.53
N PRO A 28 52.30 43.93 -5.25
CA PRO A 28 51.15 43.17 -4.77
C PRO A 28 51.36 42.50 -3.40
N ASP A 29 52.57 41.98 -3.13
CA ASP A 29 52.93 41.35 -1.86
C ASP A 29 52.82 42.32 -0.67
N ALA A 30 53.28 43.56 -0.84
CA ALA A 30 53.24 44.58 0.21
C ALA A 30 51.79 45.01 0.51
N ILE A 31 50.95 45.11 -0.52
CA ILE A 31 49.51 45.40 -0.37
C ILE A 31 48.82 44.26 0.39
N PHE A 32 49.13 42.99 0.05
CA PHE A 32 48.53 41.83 0.70
C PHE A 32 48.93 41.71 2.17
N GLN A 33 50.21 41.96 2.50
CA GLN A 33 50.67 41.99 3.88
C GLN A 33 49.99 43.09 4.71
N ARG A 34 49.79 44.28 4.12
CA ARG A 34 49.05 45.37 4.77
C ARG A 34 47.58 45.01 4.97
N ALA A 35 46.94 44.39 3.98
CA ALA A 35 45.56 43.91 4.10
C ALA A 35 45.42 42.90 5.25
N SER A 36 46.33 41.92 5.31
CA SER A 36 46.38 40.91 6.36
C SER A 36 46.65 41.50 7.75
N TYR A 37 47.50 42.54 7.83
CA TYR A 37 47.73 43.27 9.08
C TYR A 37 46.51 44.09 9.51
N ALA A 38 45.88 44.81 8.58
CA ALA A 38 44.66 45.58 8.85
C ALA A 38 43.54 44.67 9.38
N PHE A 39 43.36 43.48 8.80
CA PHE A 39 42.38 42.51 9.27
C PHE A 39 42.67 42.02 10.70
N ARG A 40 43.95 41.68 11.00
CA ARG A 40 44.36 41.30 12.37
C ARG A 40 44.13 42.41 13.39
N MET A 41 44.22 43.66 12.97
CA MET A 41 43.93 44.85 13.78
C MET A 41 42.44 45.24 13.80
N VAL A 42 41.56 44.39 13.25
CA VAL A 42 40.10 44.60 13.18
C VAL A 42 39.72 45.87 12.40
N LYS A 43 40.57 46.30 11.46
CA LYS A 43 40.31 47.40 10.53
C LYS A 43 39.75 46.85 9.21
N ASN A 44 38.55 46.29 9.28
CA ASN A 44 37.98 45.51 8.18
C ASN A 44 37.78 46.32 6.88
N GLU A 45 37.30 47.57 6.96
CA GLU A 45 37.12 48.43 5.78
C GLU A 45 38.45 48.75 5.08
N GLU A 46 39.51 48.98 5.86
CA GLU A 46 40.85 49.20 5.32
C GLU A 46 41.39 47.91 4.67
N ALA A 47 41.19 46.77 5.32
CA ALA A 47 41.59 45.46 4.80
C ALA A 47 40.87 45.13 3.48
N LYS A 48 39.55 45.33 3.40
CA LYS A 48 38.74 45.11 2.18
C LYS A 48 39.17 46.01 1.03
N ARG A 49 39.41 47.29 1.30
CA ARG A 49 39.89 48.23 0.27
C ARG A 49 41.21 47.74 -0.34
N LEU A 50 42.13 47.23 0.47
CA LEU A 50 43.42 46.69 0.02
C LEU A 50 43.26 45.34 -0.68
N VAL A 51 42.38 44.45 -0.19
CA VAL A 51 42.03 43.19 -0.85
C VAL A 51 41.48 43.43 -2.25
N ASN A 52 40.55 44.37 -2.41
CA ASN A 52 39.89 44.64 -3.70
C ASN A 52 40.86 45.13 -4.78
N GLN A 53 41.98 45.77 -4.40
CA GLN A 53 43.04 46.17 -5.33
C GLN A 53 43.80 44.99 -5.93
N LEU A 54 43.75 43.82 -5.27
CA LEU A 54 44.52 42.63 -5.63
C LEU A 54 43.70 41.58 -6.39
N LEU A 55 42.38 41.74 -6.49
CA LEU A 55 41.49 40.75 -7.13
C LEU A 55 41.77 40.57 -8.63
N ASP A 56 42.24 41.62 -9.30
CA ASP A 56 42.61 41.57 -10.73
C ASP A 56 44.09 41.22 -10.95
N THR A 57 44.85 40.95 -9.89
CA THR A 57 46.28 40.62 -9.97
C THR A 57 46.47 39.09 -9.97
N PRO A 58 46.88 38.45 -11.09
CA PRO A 58 46.88 36.98 -11.19
C PRO A 58 47.68 36.24 -10.11
N SER A 59 48.79 36.80 -9.64
CA SER A 59 49.62 36.19 -8.58
C SER A 59 49.01 36.26 -7.18
N HIS A 60 48.04 37.16 -6.96
CA HIS A 60 47.49 37.49 -5.64
C HIS A 60 45.96 37.38 -5.57
N GLN A 61 45.30 37.15 -6.71
CA GLN A 61 43.85 37.04 -6.83
C GLN A 61 43.27 36.05 -5.82
N VAL A 62 43.81 34.82 -5.76
CA VAL A 62 43.29 33.78 -4.86
C VAL A 62 43.54 34.12 -3.38
N PRO A 63 44.78 34.43 -2.93
CA PRO A 63 45.01 34.87 -1.55
C PRO A 63 44.15 36.06 -1.14
N ALA A 64 44.00 37.07 -2.00
CA ALA A 64 43.19 38.25 -1.76
C ALA A 64 41.70 37.89 -1.63
N ALA A 65 41.16 37.11 -2.55
CA ALA A 65 39.79 36.62 -2.51
C ALA A 65 39.50 35.83 -1.23
N MET A 66 40.40 34.93 -0.83
CA MET A 66 40.24 34.15 0.40
C MET A 66 40.25 35.01 1.66
N LEU A 67 41.13 36.02 1.72
CA LEU A 67 41.17 36.98 2.83
C LEU A 67 39.92 37.87 2.87
N GLY A 68 39.44 38.34 1.70
CA GLY A 68 38.19 39.09 1.57
C GLY A 68 36.99 38.31 2.09
N ALA A 69 36.89 37.04 1.68
CA ALA A 69 35.85 36.13 2.15
C ALA A 69 35.93 35.91 3.67
N GLU A 70 37.12 35.76 4.26
CA GLU A 70 37.30 35.60 5.71
C GLU A 70 36.82 36.85 6.48
N ILE A 71 37.13 38.05 5.97
CA ILE A 71 36.63 39.31 6.54
C ILE A 71 35.10 39.32 6.49
N ALA A 72 34.50 38.99 5.34
CA ALA A 72 33.05 38.98 5.16
C ALA A 72 32.33 37.92 6.01
N ILE A 73 32.96 36.75 6.24
CA ILE A 73 32.46 35.72 7.16
C ILE A 73 32.39 36.27 8.58
N LYS A 74 33.44 36.96 9.04
CA LYS A 74 33.49 37.56 10.39
C LYS A 74 32.41 38.63 10.57
N GLU A 75 32.05 39.32 9.50
CA GLU A 75 30.97 40.32 9.47
C GLU A 75 29.58 39.72 9.26
N ARG A 76 29.46 38.40 9.08
CA ARG A 76 28.20 37.70 8.81
C ARG A 76 27.49 38.23 7.55
N LYS A 77 28.25 38.53 6.49
CA LYS A 77 27.75 39.04 5.20
C LYS A 77 27.83 37.96 4.10
N PRO A 78 26.89 37.00 4.05
CA PRO A 78 27.00 35.83 3.17
C PRO A 78 27.11 36.16 1.67
N VAL A 79 26.40 37.18 1.20
CA VAL A 79 26.46 37.61 -0.21
C VAL A 79 27.86 38.14 -0.57
N GLU A 80 28.50 38.87 0.36
CA GLU A 80 29.85 39.40 0.16
C GLU A 80 30.91 38.29 0.19
N VAL A 81 30.72 37.27 1.04
CA VAL A 81 31.57 36.07 1.05
C VAL A 81 31.58 35.39 -0.32
N ILE A 82 30.39 35.16 -0.89
CA ILE A 82 30.23 34.51 -2.19
C ILE A 82 30.86 35.37 -3.30
N TRP A 83 30.66 36.69 -3.26
CA TRP A 83 31.28 37.60 -4.22
C TRP A 83 32.81 37.49 -4.25
N TYR A 84 33.44 37.43 -3.07
CA TYR A 84 34.89 37.17 -2.99
C TYR A 84 35.25 35.79 -3.54
N TYR A 85 34.48 34.75 -3.20
CA TYR A 85 34.72 33.38 -3.69
C TYR A 85 34.56 33.23 -5.21
N GLU A 86 33.76 34.06 -5.89
CA GLU A 86 33.70 34.04 -7.36
C GLU A 86 35.03 34.42 -8.03
N HIS A 87 35.90 35.15 -7.35
CA HIS A 87 37.24 35.48 -7.86
C HIS A 87 38.25 34.33 -7.71
N VAL A 88 37.85 33.20 -7.10
CA VAL A 88 38.68 32.00 -7.01
C VAL A 88 38.39 31.09 -8.23
N PRO A 89 39.36 30.82 -9.11
CA PRO A 89 39.13 30.02 -10.31
C PRO A 89 38.92 28.53 -9.98
N ASP A 90 38.15 27.85 -10.83
CA ASP A 90 37.86 26.41 -10.73
C ASP A 90 39.05 25.57 -11.25
N ASN A 91 40.19 25.66 -10.55
CA ASN A 91 41.49 25.11 -10.97
C ASN A 91 41.92 23.85 -10.20
N GLY A 92 41.02 23.24 -9.42
CA GLY A 92 41.34 22.06 -8.61
C GLY A 92 42.27 22.33 -7.41
N SER A 93 42.41 23.59 -6.98
CA SER A 93 43.10 23.94 -5.73
C SER A 93 42.22 23.72 -4.49
N ARG A 94 42.85 23.57 -3.30
CA ARG A 94 42.12 23.47 -2.03
C ARG A 94 41.27 24.72 -1.75
N GLU A 95 41.78 25.88 -2.16
CA GLU A 95 41.09 27.16 -2.08
C GLU A 95 39.82 27.16 -2.95
N SER A 96 39.90 26.63 -4.17
CA SER A 96 38.73 26.44 -5.05
C SER A 96 37.69 25.52 -4.43
N LEU A 97 38.09 24.36 -3.87
CA LEU A 97 37.18 23.46 -3.16
C LEU A 97 36.48 24.18 -2.00
N LYS A 98 37.25 24.88 -1.16
CA LYS A 98 36.72 25.61 -0.01
C LYS A 98 35.77 26.73 -0.42
N ALA A 99 36.12 27.50 -1.46
CA ALA A 99 35.30 28.57 -1.99
C ALA A 99 33.94 28.04 -2.47
N ARG A 100 33.93 27.02 -3.34
CA ARG A 100 32.72 26.45 -3.93
C ARG A 100 31.84 25.73 -2.91
N THR A 101 32.42 24.87 -2.08
CA THR A 101 31.65 24.18 -1.02
C THR A 101 31.04 25.16 -0.03
N ARG A 102 31.77 26.20 0.37
CA ARG A 102 31.26 27.20 1.31
C ARG A 102 30.21 28.10 0.68
N SER A 103 30.38 28.54 -0.57
CA SER A 103 29.34 29.27 -1.31
C SER A 103 28.07 28.44 -1.41
N GLY A 104 28.18 27.16 -1.77
CA GLY A 104 27.04 26.25 -1.84
C GLY A 104 26.32 26.10 -0.50
N GLU A 105 27.04 25.97 0.62
CA GLU A 105 26.42 25.93 1.96
C GLU A 105 25.72 27.22 2.35
N LEU A 106 26.28 28.38 1.99
CA LEU A 106 25.66 29.67 2.25
C LEU A 106 24.36 29.80 1.44
N TYR A 107 24.38 29.39 0.17
CA TYR A 107 23.17 29.33 -0.65
C TYR A 107 22.14 28.35 -0.08
N LEU A 108 22.57 27.16 0.35
CA LEU A 108 21.69 26.12 0.85
C LEU A 108 21.03 26.51 2.17
N PHE A 109 21.80 26.95 3.17
CA PHE A 109 21.28 27.09 4.54
C PHE A 109 20.92 28.52 4.93
N GLN A 110 21.62 29.54 4.42
CA GLN A 110 21.42 30.93 4.85
C GLN A 110 20.59 31.74 3.84
N LEU A 111 20.92 31.64 2.55
CA LEU A 111 20.24 32.40 1.49
C LEU A 111 19.05 31.64 0.89
N LYS A 112 18.90 30.36 1.23
CA LYS A 112 17.79 29.49 0.85
C LYS A 112 17.54 29.45 -0.67
N GLN A 113 18.61 29.34 -1.47
CA GLN A 113 18.59 29.28 -2.94
C GLN A 113 19.15 27.95 -3.42
N LEU A 114 18.26 26.96 -3.62
CA LEU A 114 18.62 25.57 -3.90
C LEU A 114 19.36 25.41 -5.23
N SER A 115 18.90 26.08 -6.30
CA SER A 115 19.54 25.97 -7.61
C SER A 115 20.96 26.52 -7.61
N LYS A 116 21.20 27.65 -6.94
CA LYS A 116 22.56 28.22 -6.83
C LYS A 116 23.47 27.38 -5.93
N ALA A 117 22.91 26.78 -4.88
CA ALA A 117 23.67 25.84 -4.05
C ALA A 117 24.14 24.66 -4.89
N GLN A 118 23.26 24.11 -5.74
CA GLN A 118 23.61 23.05 -6.67
C GLN A 118 24.74 23.44 -7.60
N ASP A 119 24.65 24.61 -8.24
CA ASP A 119 25.64 25.05 -9.22
C ASP A 119 27.05 25.09 -8.61
N GLU A 120 27.16 25.64 -7.40
CA GLU A 120 28.44 25.68 -6.67
C GLU A 120 28.96 24.29 -6.31
N PHE A 121 28.09 23.39 -5.83
CA PHE A 121 28.50 22.01 -5.53
C PHE A 121 28.92 21.23 -6.78
N LEU A 122 28.21 21.39 -7.91
CA LEU A 122 28.57 20.73 -9.18
C LEU A 122 29.87 21.29 -9.76
N ARG A 123 30.15 22.59 -9.58
CA ARG A 123 31.46 23.19 -9.93
C ARG A 123 32.58 22.56 -9.12
N ALA A 124 32.41 22.42 -7.81
CA ALA A 124 33.37 21.73 -6.95
C ALA A 124 33.56 20.26 -7.36
N GLN A 125 32.48 19.56 -7.68
CA GLN A 125 32.47 18.13 -7.98
C GLN A 125 33.29 17.79 -9.23
N LYS A 126 33.35 18.69 -10.21
CA LYS A 126 34.17 18.51 -11.43
C LYS A 126 35.65 18.29 -11.12
N SER A 127 36.18 19.00 -10.12
CA SER A 127 37.59 18.89 -9.71
C SER A 127 37.81 17.97 -8.52
N PHE A 128 36.79 17.78 -7.68
CA PHE A 128 36.85 17.02 -6.43
C PHE A 128 35.71 16.00 -6.35
N PRO A 129 35.66 15.01 -7.25
CA PRO A 129 34.52 14.10 -7.36
C PRO A 129 34.35 13.17 -6.15
N ASP A 130 35.36 13.05 -5.29
CA ASP A 130 35.40 12.13 -4.14
C ASP A 130 35.57 12.88 -2.79
N ASP A 131 35.38 14.20 -2.73
CA ASP A 131 35.42 14.92 -1.45
C ASP A 131 34.21 14.58 -0.57
N SER A 132 34.45 14.00 0.60
CA SER A 132 33.38 13.52 1.50
C SER A 132 32.37 14.59 1.90
N HIS A 133 32.83 15.79 2.26
CA HIS A 133 31.97 16.89 2.70
C HIS A 133 31.06 17.38 1.57
N LEU A 134 31.62 17.54 0.36
CA LEU A 134 30.86 17.86 -0.83
C LEU A 134 29.81 16.79 -1.15
N LEU A 135 30.19 15.50 -1.08
CA LEU A 135 29.28 14.39 -1.33
C LEU A 135 28.12 14.35 -0.32
N GLU A 136 28.39 14.59 0.98
CA GLU A 136 27.35 14.70 2.01
C GLU A 136 26.34 15.82 1.67
N ARG A 137 26.82 16.98 1.21
CA ARG A 137 25.96 18.11 0.80
C ARG A 137 25.15 17.82 -0.47
N LEU A 138 25.74 17.18 -1.47
CA LEU A 138 25.02 16.75 -2.67
C LEU A 138 23.97 15.70 -2.33
N SER A 139 24.28 14.72 -1.50
CA SER A 139 23.33 13.69 -1.03
C SER A 139 22.12 14.32 -0.34
N TYR A 140 22.37 15.29 0.55
CA TYR A 140 21.32 16.05 1.23
C TYR A 140 20.46 16.85 0.23
N LEU A 141 21.08 17.59 -0.69
CA LEU A 141 20.36 18.40 -1.67
C LEU A 141 19.48 17.53 -2.58
N TYR A 142 20.01 16.40 -3.08
CA TYR A 142 19.24 15.46 -3.89
C TYR A 142 18.10 14.82 -3.10
N GLY A 143 18.34 14.45 -1.83
CA GLY A 143 17.28 13.95 -0.95
C GLY A 143 16.16 14.97 -0.71
N LEU A 144 16.52 16.24 -0.49
CA LEU A 144 15.56 17.33 -0.30
C LEU A 144 14.72 17.57 -1.56
N THR A 145 15.30 17.37 -2.74
CA THR A 145 14.67 17.66 -4.03
C THR A 145 14.11 16.40 -4.72
N ALA A 146 13.94 15.30 -3.97
CA ALA A 146 13.40 14.02 -4.45
C ALA A 146 14.10 13.44 -5.70
N ARG A 147 15.42 13.65 -5.81
CA ARG A 147 16.26 13.21 -6.94
C ARG A 147 17.10 12.00 -6.56
N SER A 148 16.41 10.91 -6.26
CA SER A 148 17.01 9.70 -5.70
C SER A 148 17.97 9.02 -6.66
N TRP A 149 17.68 9.04 -7.96
CA TRP A 149 18.53 8.42 -8.98
C TRP A 149 19.90 9.10 -9.08
N GLU A 150 19.92 10.44 -9.13
CA GLU A 150 21.15 11.23 -9.14
C GLU A 150 21.94 11.10 -7.83
N ALA A 151 21.26 10.83 -6.71
CA ALA A 151 21.89 10.60 -5.42
C ALA A 151 22.62 9.25 -5.30
N VAL A 152 22.22 8.21 -6.04
CA VAL A 152 22.82 6.85 -5.93
C VAL A 152 24.35 6.85 -5.95
N PRO A 153 25.04 7.39 -6.99
CA PRO A 153 26.51 7.34 -7.04
C PRO A 153 27.16 8.16 -5.92
N VAL A 154 26.52 9.24 -5.48
CA VAL A 154 27.02 10.08 -4.38
C VAL A 154 26.95 9.32 -3.05
N ARG A 155 25.82 8.66 -2.78
CA ARG A 155 25.60 7.86 -1.57
C ARG A 155 26.55 6.65 -1.51
N ILE A 156 26.72 5.93 -2.62
CA ILE A 156 27.66 4.80 -2.67
C ILE A 156 29.11 5.25 -2.42
N LYS A 157 29.53 6.42 -2.94
CA LYS A 157 30.86 6.96 -2.63
C LYS A 157 31.05 7.26 -1.15
N LEU A 158 30.02 7.79 -0.48
CA LEU A 158 30.05 7.99 0.98
C LEU A 158 30.19 6.67 1.73
N LEU A 159 29.44 5.64 1.33
CA LEU A 159 29.56 4.29 1.90
C LEU A 159 30.98 3.71 1.71
N LYS A 160 31.57 3.88 0.51
CA LYS A 160 32.95 3.46 0.22
C LYS A 160 33.99 4.17 1.09
N GLN A 161 33.68 5.35 1.61
CA GLN A 161 34.54 6.14 2.50
C GLN A 161 34.26 5.88 3.98
N ASP A 162 33.48 4.86 4.33
CA ASP A 162 33.01 4.56 5.70
C ASP A 162 32.26 5.74 6.35
N ARG A 163 31.58 6.56 5.54
CA ARG A 163 30.70 7.67 5.97
C ARG A 163 29.26 7.18 5.96
N ILE A 164 28.88 6.51 7.05
CA ILE A 164 27.63 5.74 7.12
C ILE A 164 26.62 6.45 8.01
N ASP A 165 25.47 6.71 7.43
CA ASP A 165 24.29 7.31 8.06
C ASP A 165 23.09 6.41 7.72
N PRO A 166 22.34 5.89 8.73
CA PRO A 166 21.13 5.11 8.50
C PRO A 166 20.12 5.79 7.56
N LEU A 167 20.02 7.12 7.58
CA LEU A 167 19.14 7.87 6.68
C LEU A 167 19.60 7.76 5.22
N ILE A 168 20.91 7.79 4.96
CA ILE A 168 21.46 7.60 3.61
C ILE A 168 21.13 6.19 3.09
N LEU A 169 21.23 5.17 3.95
CA LEU A 169 20.91 3.79 3.60
C LEU A 169 19.41 3.61 3.34
N TYR A 170 18.56 4.20 4.18
CA TYR A 170 17.12 4.20 3.98
C TYR A 170 16.74 4.83 2.65
N LEU A 171 17.25 6.03 2.33
CA LEU A 171 16.98 6.71 1.07
C LEU A 171 17.63 6.03 -0.14
N LEU A 172 18.70 5.24 0.06
CA LEU A 172 19.26 4.40 -0.99
C LEU A 172 18.36 3.21 -1.27
N ALA A 173 17.82 2.56 -0.24
CA ALA A 173 16.88 1.44 -0.35
C ALA A 173 15.53 1.86 -0.94
N MET A 174 14.99 3.00 -0.48
CA MET A 174 13.67 3.53 -0.81
C MET A 174 13.75 4.67 -1.84
N SER A 175 13.90 4.31 -3.12
CA SER A 175 14.17 5.28 -4.19
C SER A 175 13.04 6.28 -4.45
N ASP A 176 11.81 5.98 -4.06
CA ASP A 176 10.65 6.86 -4.20
C ASP A 176 10.51 7.90 -3.07
N ARG A 177 11.29 7.79 -1.99
CA ARG A 177 11.23 8.66 -0.81
C ARG A 177 12.16 9.87 -0.92
N SER A 178 11.78 10.96 -0.23
CA SER A 178 12.55 12.21 -0.13
C SER A 178 12.84 12.55 1.34
N LEU A 179 13.65 13.59 1.58
CA LEU A 179 13.85 14.12 2.93
C LEU A 179 12.60 14.91 3.35
N GLU A 180 11.78 14.34 4.21
CA GLU A 180 10.56 14.97 4.70
C GLU A 180 10.88 16.06 5.74
N ASN A 181 10.74 17.34 5.36
CA ASN A 181 10.76 18.46 6.31
C ASN A 181 9.90 19.64 5.78
N PRO A 182 8.58 19.61 6.00
CA PRO A 182 7.66 20.61 5.45
C PRO A 182 7.97 22.04 5.90
N GLN A 183 8.37 22.22 7.16
CA GLN A 183 8.72 23.53 7.69
C GLN A 183 9.92 24.12 6.95
N LEU A 184 10.98 23.32 6.77
CA LEU A 184 12.15 23.75 6.03
C LEU A 184 11.81 24.11 4.58
N ILE A 185 10.94 23.33 3.94
CA ILE A 185 10.50 23.59 2.57
C ILE A 185 9.75 24.93 2.47
N SER A 186 8.86 25.22 3.43
CA SER A 186 8.16 26.52 3.50
C SER A 186 9.15 27.69 3.57
N GLU A 187 10.24 27.56 4.34
CA GLU A 187 11.27 28.61 4.41
C GLU A 187 11.95 28.85 3.04
N TYR A 188 12.19 27.80 2.26
CA TYR A 188 12.75 27.95 0.91
C TYR A 188 11.76 28.64 -0.04
N SER A 189 10.49 28.25 0.00
CA SER A 189 9.41 28.83 -0.79
C SER A 189 9.20 30.32 -0.52
N GLU A 190 9.30 30.75 0.73
CA GLU A 190 9.15 32.17 1.09
C GLU A 190 10.30 33.04 0.54
N VAL A 191 11.53 32.51 0.55
CA VAL A 191 12.72 33.28 0.16
C VAL A 191 12.97 33.26 -1.34
N ALA A 192 12.78 32.12 -1.99
CA ALA A 192 13.11 31.91 -3.39
C ALA A 192 12.02 31.11 -4.13
N PRO A 193 10.78 31.64 -4.23
CA PRO A 193 9.66 30.91 -4.82
C PRO A 193 9.93 30.51 -6.28
N GLU A 194 10.52 31.37 -7.09
CA GLU A 194 10.78 31.05 -8.51
C GLU A 194 12.04 30.17 -8.73
N ASP A 195 12.71 29.69 -7.68
CA ASP A 195 13.84 28.77 -7.82
C ASP A 195 13.33 27.42 -8.37
N PRO A 196 13.86 26.92 -9.50
CA PRO A 196 13.41 25.67 -10.12
C PRO A 196 13.40 24.45 -9.20
N LEU A 197 14.38 24.33 -8.30
CA LEU A 197 14.45 23.21 -7.37
C LEU A 197 13.46 23.38 -6.20
N VAL A 198 13.14 24.61 -5.81
CA VAL A 198 12.06 24.87 -4.84
C VAL A 198 10.71 24.50 -5.46
N GLN A 199 10.47 24.92 -6.71
CA GLN A 199 9.27 24.55 -7.47
C GLN A 199 9.12 23.03 -7.64
N LEU A 200 10.23 22.30 -7.84
CA LEU A 200 10.22 20.84 -7.90
C LEU A 200 9.79 20.21 -6.56
N VAL A 201 10.32 20.73 -5.45
CA VAL A 201 10.01 20.23 -4.10
C VAL A 201 8.55 20.52 -3.75
N GLU A 202 8.06 21.72 -4.07
CA GLU A 202 6.64 22.08 -3.91
C GLU A 202 5.73 21.18 -4.73
N ALA A 203 6.07 20.90 -6.00
CA ALA A 203 5.30 19.98 -6.82
C ALA A 203 5.26 18.58 -6.21
N ARG A 204 6.38 18.11 -5.63
CA ARG A 204 6.42 16.83 -4.93
C ARG A 204 5.53 16.85 -3.68
N GLN A 205 5.57 17.91 -2.88
CA GLN A 205 4.68 18.06 -1.72
C GLN A 205 3.21 18.11 -2.12
N GLU A 206 2.90 18.82 -3.21
CA GLU A 206 1.55 18.85 -3.78
C GLU A 206 1.12 17.44 -4.19
N MET A 207 1.99 16.64 -4.81
CA MET A 207 1.70 15.23 -5.10
C MET A 207 1.52 14.39 -3.83
N ASP A 208 2.37 14.55 -2.81
CA ASP A 208 2.26 13.83 -1.54
C ASP A 208 0.97 14.22 -0.77
N ARG A 209 0.48 15.47 -0.96
CA ARG A 209 -0.82 15.98 -0.49
C ARG A 209 -1.98 15.73 -1.46
N GLN A 210 -1.71 15.12 -2.62
CA GLN A 210 -2.67 14.86 -3.70
C GLN A 210 -3.35 16.09 -4.33
N GLU A 211 -2.68 17.23 -4.27
CA GLU A 211 -3.02 18.45 -4.99
C GLU A 211 -2.57 18.33 -6.47
N TYR A 212 -2.92 17.23 -7.16
CA TYR A 212 -2.39 16.88 -8.49
C TYR A 212 -2.62 17.97 -9.54
N ALA A 213 -3.76 18.65 -9.51
CA ALA A 213 -4.03 19.77 -10.41
C ALA A 213 -3.08 20.96 -10.17
N ALA A 214 -2.75 21.25 -8.91
CA ALA A 214 -1.77 22.28 -8.57
C ALA A 214 -0.36 21.86 -9.01
N ALA A 215 0.01 20.60 -8.70
CA ALA A 215 1.26 20.01 -9.13
C ALA A 215 1.41 20.02 -10.66
N GLU A 216 0.35 19.67 -11.41
CA GLU A 216 0.36 19.67 -12.87
C GLU A 216 0.64 21.06 -13.43
N VAL A 217 -0.08 22.08 -12.95
CA VAL A 217 0.13 23.48 -13.39
C VAL A 217 1.58 23.91 -13.11
N ARG A 218 2.10 23.57 -11.93
CA ARG A 218 3.47 23.89 -11.53
C ARG A 218 4.50 23.17 -12.39
N LEU A 219 4.32 21.87 -12.60
CA LEU A 219 5.24 21.03 -13.36
C LEU A 219 5.23 21.38 -14.85
N VAL A 220 4.09 21.70 -15.44
CA VAL A 220 3.99 22.18 -16.82
C VAL A 220 4.79 23.48 -17.00
N LYS A 221 4.65 24.44 -16.07
CA LYS A 221 5.46 25.68 -16.09
C LYS A 221 6.95 25.35 -15.93
N LEU A 222 7.31 24.52 -14.95
CA LEU A 222 8.68 24.16 -14.65
C LEU A 222 9.37 23.48 -15.85
N VAL A 223 8.76 22.44 -16.41
CA VAL A 223 9.25 21.70 -17.58
C VAL A 223 9.39 22.60 -18.82
N SER A 224 8.50 23.59 -19.00
CA SER A 224 8.62 24.53 -20.13
C SER A 224 9.87 25.42 -20.06
N THR A 225 10.37 25.69 -18.85
CA THR A 225 11.55 26.52 -18.61
C THR A 225 12.83 25.70 -18.38
N GLN A 226 12.69 24.49 -17.84
CA GLN A 226 13.78 23.58 -17.48
C GLN A 226 13.48 22.17 -18.03
N PRO A 227 13.47 21.99 -19.37
CA PRO A 227 13.06 20.72 -19.99
C PRO A 227 13.98 19.53 -19.65
N GLU A 228 15.23 19.81 -19.26
CA GLU A 228 16.25 18.84 -18.86
C GLU A 228 16.22 18.52 -17.35
N LEU A 229 15.31 19.12 -16.56
CA LEU A 229 15.11 18.74 -15.16
C LEU A 229 14.30 17.44 -15.11
N ILE A 230 15.02 16.31 -15.14
CA ILE A 230 14.46 14.96 -15.30
C ILE A 230 13.37 14.66 -14.26
N GLN A 231 13.60 14.97 -12.99
CA GLN A 231 12.60 14.69 -11.94
C GLN A 231 11.28 15.44 -12.17
N ALA A 232 11.30 16.66 -12.71
CA ALA A 232 10.07 17.37 -13.07
C ALA A 232 9.31 16.66 -14.19
N GLN A 233 10.03 16.08 -15.15
CA GLN A 233 9.43 15.26 -16.22
C GLN A 233 8.83 13.96 -15.69
N VAL A 234 9.49 13.31 -14.73
CA VAL A 234 8.99 12.10 -14.05
C VAL A 234 7.69 12.40 -13.31
N LEU A 235 7.67 13.43 -12.46
CA LEU A 235 6.47 13.81 -11.71
C LEU A 235 5.30 14.20 -12.65
N LEU A 236 5.59 14.95 -13.73
CA LEU A 236 4.57 15.30 -14.73
C LEU A 236 4.03 14.06 -15.45
N GLY A 237 4.91 13.15 -15.85
CA GLY A 237 4.53 11.89 -16.50
C GLY A 237 3.64 11.02 -15.61
N GLN A 238 3.90 10.99 -14.29
CA GLN A 238 3.06 10.30 -13.32
C GLN A 238 1.64 10.89 -13.26
N ILE A 239 1.51 12.22 -13.19
CA ILE A 239 0.19 12.88 -13.20
C ILE A 239 -0.55 12.61 -14.51
N LEU A 240 0.12 12.72 -15.65
CA LEU A 240 -0.49 12.44 -16.95
C LEU A 240 -0.93 10.97 -17.10
N LEU A 241 -0.18 10.03 -16.49
CA LEU A 241 -0.57 8.63 -16.42
C LEU A 241 -1.82 8.42 -15.56
N LEU A 242 -2.00 9.20 -14.49
CA LEU A 242 -3.19 9.17 -13.63
C LEU A 242 -4.42 9.74 -14.35
N ASN A 243 -4.28 10.91 -15.00
CA ASN A 243 -5.36 11.61 -15.69
C ASN A 243 -5.92 10.85 -16.91
N ASN A 244 -5.15 9.89 -17.44
CA ASN A 244 -5.54 9.05 -18.58
C ASN A 244 -5.90 9.83 -19.88
N ASP A 245 -5.37 11.04 -20.06
CA ASP A 245 -5.50 11.82 -21.30
C ASP A 245 -4.42 11.41 -22.31
N GLU A 246 -4.83 10.65 -23.35
CA GLU A 246 -3.91 10.18 -24.39
C GLU A 246 -3.21 11.32 -25.14
N ASN A 247 -3.89 12.43 -25.40
CA ASN A 247 -3.32 13.53 -26.18
C ASN A 247 -2.22 14.23 -25.40
N LEU A 248 -2.48 14.53 -24.13
CA LEU A 248 -1.49 15.15 -23.24
C LEU A 248 -0.30 14.21 -23.01
N PHE A 249 -0.55 12.93 -22.75
CA PHE A 249 0.52 11.95 -22.54
C PHE A 249 1.43 11.82 -23.76
N ARG A 250 0.86 11.71 -24.98
CA ARG A 250 1.68 11.62 -26.20
C ARG A 250 2.44 12.92 -26.50
N LYS A 251 1.86 14.07 -26.20
CA LYS A 251 2.55 15.36 -26.34
C LYS A 251 3.75 15.44 -25.38
N TRP A 252 3.56 15.02 -24.14
CA TRP A 252 4.65 14.90 -23.17
C TRP A 252 5.72 13.94 -23.68
N GLN A 253 5.35 12.72 -24.08
CA GLN A 253 6.28 11.75 -24.67
C GLN A 253 7.06 12.38 -25.82
N GLY A 254 6.41 13.05 -26.78
CA GLY A 254 7.08 13.68 -27.92
C GLY A 254 8.03 14.82 -27.56
N SER A 255 7.89 15.41 -26.37
CA SER A 255 8.74 16.51 -25.89
C SER A 255 10.02 16.06 -25.19
N LEU A 256 10.12 14.78 -24.80
CA LEU A 256 11.28 14.25 -24.05
C LEU A 256 12.52 14.16 -24.93
N SER A 257 13.62 14.77 -24.47
CA SER A 257 14.95 14.65 -25.08
C SER A 257 15.54 13.25 -24.89
N ASP A 258 16.51 12.88 -25.73
CA ASP A 258 17.19 11.57 -25.61
C ASP A 258 17.85 11.38 -24.24
N HIS A 259 18.31 12.47 -23.61
CA HIS A 259 18.91 12.43 -22.28
C HIS A 259 17.86 12.07 -21.21
N VAL A 260 16.72 12.76 -21.19
CA VAL A 260 15.62 12.50 -20.24
C VAL A 260 15.08 11.07 -20.41
N ARG A 261 14.96 10.59 -21.65
CA ARG A 261 14.51 9.21 -21.94
C ARG A 261 15.42 8.12 -21.41
N GLN A 262 16.68 8.42 -21.07
CA GLN A 262 17.54 7.40 -20.46
C GLN A 262 17.19 7.14 -19.00
N HIS A 263 16.33 7.93 -18.37
CA HIS A 263 15.94 7.73 -16.98
C HIS A 263 15.03 6.50 -16.80
N PRO A 264 15.27 5.63 -15.81
CA PRO A 264 14.46 4.42 -15.60
C PRO A 264 12.97 4.73 -15.38
N ASP A 265 12.62 5.73 -14.58
CA ASP A 265 11.21 6.03 -14.29
C ASP A 265 10.42 6.51 -15.51
N ILE A 266 11.08 7.15 -16.47
CA ILE A 266 10.43 7.53 -17.74
C ILE A 266 10.01 6.27 -18.51
N TRP A 267 10.89 5.28 -18.60
CA TRP A 267 10.56 3.98 -19.19
C TRP A 267 9.44 3.27 -18.40
N SER A 268 9.47 3.34 -17.07
CA SER A 268 8.42 2.73 -16.23
C SER A 268 7.05 3.36 -16.49
N ILE A 269 6.98 4.69 -16.56
CA ILE A 269 5.76 5.46 -16.86
C ILE A 269 5.24 5.12 -18.27
N GLU A 270 6.11 5.10 -19.28
CA GLU A 270 5.72 4.71 -20.64
C GLU A 270 5.25 3.25 -20.69
N GLY A 271 5.88 2.34 -19.93
CA GLY A 271 5.48 0.94 -19.82
C GLY A 271 4.09 0.76 -19.25
N GLN A 272 3.78 1.45 -18.13
CA GLN A 272 2.45 1.46 -17.52
C GLN A 272 1.40 2.04 -18.48
N TRP A 273 1.73 3.11 -19.20
CA TRP A 273 0.83 3.67 -20.21
C TRP A 273 0.56 2.69 -21.35
N TYR A 274 1.60 2.06 -21.92
CA TYR A 274 1.42 1.07 -22.98
C TYR A 274 0.61 -0.15 -22.50
N GLN A 275 0.79 -0.56 -21.25
CA GLN A 275 0.01 -1.62 -20.63
C GLN A 275 -1.48 -1.24 -20.54
N LYS A 276 -1.80 -0.02 -20.08
CA LYS A 276 -3.19 0.50 -20.07
C LYS A 276 -3.82 0.51 -21.47
N GLN A 277 -3.02 0.72 -22.52
CA GLN A 277 -3.45 0.70 -23.91
C GLN A 277 -3.51 -0.72 -24.53
N GLY A 278 -3.25 -1.77 -23.76
CA GLY A 278 -3.21 -3.16 -24.26
C GLY A 278 -2.03 -3.46 -25.19
N LYS A 279 -0.98 -2.63 -25.21
CA LYS A 279 0.19 -2.77 -26.10
C LYS A 279 1.29 -3.56 -25.39
N THR A 280 1.04 -4.84 -25.17
CA THR A 280 1.88 -5.76 -24.37
C THR A 280 3.36 -5.77 -24.76
N ASP A 281 3.70 -5.88 -26.05
CA ASP A 281 5.10 -5.94 -26.49
C ASP A 281 5.88 -4.65 -26.16
N LEU A 282 5.22 -3.49 -26.27
CA LEU A 282 5.82 -2.21 -25.92
C LEU A 282 5.96 -2.05 -24.41
N ALA A 283 4.96 -2.48 -23.64
CA ALA A 283 5.04 -2.49 -22.18
C ALA A 283 6.18 -3.39 -21.68
N ILE A 284 6.29 -4.63 -22.18
CA ILE A 284 7.40 -5.56 -21.89
C ILE A 284 8.75 -4.90 -22.18
N ARG A 285 8.87 -4.24 -23.34
CA ARG A 285 10.11 -3.54 -23.70
C ARG A 285 10.45 -2.45 -22.70
N CYS A 286 9.48 -1.60 -22.36
CA CYS A 286 9.70 -0.45 -21.49
C CYS A 286 10.07 -0.88 -20.07
N PHE A 287 9.36 -1.85 -19.48
CA PHE A 287 9.72 -2.37 -18.17
C PHE A 287 11.08 -3.06 -18.17
N ALA A 288 11.42 -3.81 -19.21
CA ALA A 288 12.76 -4.41 -19.28
C ALA A 288 13.88 -3.36 -19.45
N GLU A 289 13.65 -2.28 -20.19
CA GLU A 289 14.59 -1.15 -20.27
C GLU A 289 14.70 -0.39 -18.93
N THR A 290 13.61 -0.31 -18.17
CA THR A 290 13.63 0.18 -16.78
C THR A 290 14.59 -0.68 -15.95
N LEU A 291 14.38 -2.01 -15.92
CA LEU A 291 15.15 -2.94 -15.09
C LEU A 291 16.60 -3.13 -15.51
N LYS A 292 16.95 -2.86 -16.76
CA LYS A 292 18.35 -2.79 -17.20
C LYS A 292 19.12 -1.65 -16.53
N ARG A 293 18.42 -0.56 -16.19
CA ARG A 293 19.00 0.64 -15.58
C ARG A 293 18.84 0.59 -14.06
N ASP A 294 17.60 0.42 -13.61
CA ASP A 294 17.23 0.27 -12.22
C ASP A 294 16.53 -1.08 -12.01
N SER A 295 17.32 -2.08 -11.69
CA SER A 295 16.82 -3.42 -11.35
C SER A 295 16.04 -3.49 -10.05
N THR A 296 16.07 -2.42 -9.25
CA THR A 296 15.34 -2.29 -7.99
C THR A 296 14.02 -1.53 -8.17
N ASN A 297 13.59 -1.28 -9.41
CA ASN A 297 12.28 -0.68 -9.67
C ASN A 297 11.19 -1.75 -9.47
N SER A 298 10.61 -1.77 -8.26
CA SER A 298 9.60 -2.76 -7.83
C SER A 298 8.41 -2.89 -8.79
N THR A 299 7.90 -1.76 -9.29
CA THR A 299 6.79 -1.76 -10.27
C THR A 299 7.17 -2.44 -11.58
N ALA A 300 8.32 -2.08 -12.16
CA ALA A 300 8.77 -2.70 -13.40
C ALA A 300 9.10 -4.20 -13.22
N CYS A 301 9.67 -4.59 -12.08
CA CYS A 301 9.94 -5.99 -11.74
C CYS A 301 8.66 -6.83 -11.77
N TYR A 302 7.64 -6.39 -11.03
CA TYR A 302 6.39 -7.10 -10.95
C TYR A 302 5.64 -7.09 -12.28
N GLN A 303 5.45 -5.92 -12.90
CA GLN A 303 4.67 -5.80 -14.13
C GLN A 303 5.29 -6.53 -15.31
N LEU A 304 6.62 -6.50 -15.46
CA LEU A 304 7.27 -7.32 -16.47
C LEU A 304 7.09 -8.82 -16.18
N GLY A 305 7.17 -9.24 -14.92
CA GLY A 305 6.92 -10.63 -14.51
C GLY A 305 5.52 -11.10 -14.90
N GLN A 306 4.49 -10.30 -14.60
CA GLN A 306 3.09 -10.58 -14.94
C GLN A 306 2.87 -10.64 -16.45
N LEU A 307 3.38 -9.66 -17.20
CA LEU A 307 3.25 -9.66 -18.67
C LEU A 307 3.97 -10.84 -19.31
N LEU A 308 5.15 -11.23 -18.80
CA LEU A 308 5.87 -12.41 -19.25
C LEU A 308 5.10 -13.71 -18.92
N LYS A 309 4.44 -13.78 -17.76
CA LYS A 309 3.60 -14.92 -17.37
C LYS A 309 2.42 -15.07 -18.33
N GLN A 310 1.71 -13.98 -18.60
CA GLN A 310 0.61 -13.94 -19.57
C GLN A 310 1.09 -14.33 -20.98
N ALA A 311 2.31 -13.96 -21.35
CA ALA A 311 2.94 -14.34 -22.62
C ALA A 311 3.53 -15.77 -22.65
N GLY A 312 3.40 -16.56 -21.56
CA GLY A 312 3.95 -17.92 -21.46
C GLY A 312 5.48 -18.00 -21.46
N ASN A 313 6.17 -16.93 -21.04
CA ASN A 313 7.63 -16.87 -21.04
C ASN A 313 8.23 -17.51 -19.79
N GLN A 314 9.19 -18.42 -19.98
CA GLN A 314 9.87 -19.15 -18.89
C GLN A 314 10.61 -18.28 -17.87
N ASN A 315 10.90 -17.01 -18.19
CA ASN A 315 11.58 -16.11 -17.25
C ASN A 315 10.64 -15.43 -16.25
N ALA A 316 9.32 -15.57 -16.43
CA ALA A 316 8.31 -14.87 -15.62
C ALA A 316 8.44 -15.19 -14.13
N GLU A 317 8.46 -16.48 -13.78
CA GLU A 317 8.51 -16.96 -12.40
C GLU A 317 9.77 -16.47 -11.68
N ARG A 318 10.94 -16.59 -12.32
CA ARG A 318 12.20 -16.07 -11.76
C ARG A 318 12.14 -14.58 -11.46
N LEU A 319 11.49 -13.80 -12.33
CA LEU A 319 11.39 -12.36 -12.17
C LEU A 319 10.37 -11.97 -11.10
N LEU A 320 9.25 -12.68 -11.01
CA LEU A 320 8.26 -12.50 -9.96
C LEU A 320 8.84 -12.86 -8.57
N GLU A 321 9.59 -13.95 -8.48
CA GLU A 321 10.32 -14.31 -7.24
C GLU A 321 11.33 -13.24 -6.84
N TYR A 322 12.01 -12.63 -7.81
CA TYR A 322 12.88 -11.48 -7.55
C TYR A 322 12.08 -10.28 -6.99
N ALA A 323 10.92 -9.97 -7.58
CA ALA A 323 10.03 -8.91 -7.10
C ALA A 323 9.57 -9.15 -5.66
N LYS A 324 9.18 -10.39 -5.32
CA LYS A 324 8.79 -10.79 -3.95
C LYS A 324 9.92 -10.56 -2.94
N LYS A 325 11.15 -10.96 -3.28
CA LYS A 325 12.33 -10.72 -2.43
C LYS A 325 12.64 -9.24 -2.25
N LEU A 326 12.50 -8.45 -3.31
CA LEU A 326 12.73 -7.00 -3.28
C LEU A 326 11.71 -6.31 -2.36
N GLN A 327 10.43 -6.65 -2.48
CA GLN A 327 9.38 -6.13 -1.58
C GLN A 327 9.65 -6.46 -0.12
N LYS A 328 10.03 -7.71 0.16
CA LYS A 328 10.39 -8.13 1.52
C LYS A 328 11.58 -7.33 2.06
N TYR A 329 12.61 -7.11 1.24
CA TYR A 329 13.76 -6.30 1.63
C TYR A 329 13.34 -4.85 1.97
N GLU A 330 12.55 -4.21 1.11
CA GLU A 330 12.04 -2.85 1.35
C GLU A 330 11.20 -2.76 2.64
N GLY A 331 10.35 -3.76 2.91
CA GLY A 331 9.57 -3.86 4.15
C GLY A 331 10.46 -3.95 5.40
N LEU A 332 11.47 -4.81 5.38
CA LEU A 332 12.40 -4.94 6.50
C LEU A 332 13.26 -3.69 6.72
N VAL A 333 13.64 -2.99 5.65
CA VAL A 333 14.34 -1.69 5.77
C VAL A 333 13.50 -0.67 6.54
N LYS A 334 12.17 -0.62 6.30
CA LYS A 334 11.28 0.27 7.05
C LYS A 334 11.26 -0.06 8.54
N VAL A 335 11.25 -1.34 8.91
CA VAL A 335 11.29 -1.79 10.32
C VAL A 335 12.62 -1.42 10.99
N VAL A 336 13.75 -1.78 10.35
CA VAL A 336 15.09 -1.51 10.91
C VAL A 336 15.36 -0.01 11.05
N TYR A 337 14.95 0.79 10.07
CA TYR A 337 15.19 2.24 10.10
C TYR A 337 14.15 2.99 10.94
N GLY A 338 12.86 2.73 10.71
CA GLY A 338 11.74 3.45 11.31
C GLY A 338 11.54 3.12 12.78
N ASP A 339 11.47 1.83 13.12
CA ASP A 339 11.21 1.35 14.49
C ASP A 339 12.48 1.11 15.29
N ARG A 340 13.66 1.19 14.63
CA ARG A 340 14.98 0.86 15.20
C ARG A 340 15.08 -0.56 15.74
N ASP A 341 14.32 -1.49 15.17
CA ASP A 341 14.33 -2.90 15.57
C ASP A 341 15.44 -3.66 14.83
N LEU A 342 16.53 -3.96 15.54
CA LEU A 342 17.68 -4.68 14.99
C LEU A 342 17.48 -6.21 14.93
N GLN A 343 16.39 -6.75 15.50
CA GLN A 343 16.19 -8.21 15.52
C GLN A 343 16.02 -8.77 14.09
N VAL A 344 15.41 -7.99 13.20
CA VAL A 344 15.16 -8.38 11.80
C VAL A 344 16.30 -8.00 10.84
N ALA A 345 17.30 -7.24 11.31
CA ALA A 345 18.43 -6.77 10.48
C ALA A 345 19.25 -7.89 9.81
N PRO A 346 19.53 -9.06 10.44
CA PRO A 346 20.25 -10.14 9.79
C PRO A 346 19.51 -10.68 8.55
N GLN A 347 18.19 -10.81 8.63
CA GLN A 347 17.35 -11.28 7.52
C GLN A 347 17.33 -10.26 6.38
N MET A 348 17.19 -8.97 6.71
CA MET A 348 17.25 -7.87 5.75
C MET A 348 18.58 -7.86 4.97
N VAL A 349 19.70 -8.00 5.68
CA VAL A 349 21.05 -8.01 5.08
C VAL A 349 21.28 -9.26 4.23
N ALA A 350 20.76 -10.42 4.63
CA ALA A 350 20.80 -11.63 3.82
C ALA A 350 20.05 -11.45 2.49
N LEU A 351 18.85 -10.86 2.51
CA LEU A 351 18.08 -10.56 1.30
C LEU A 351 18.79 -9.56 0.39
N ALA A 352 19.38 -8.50 0.96
CA ALA A 352 20.19 -7.56 0.19
C ALA A 352 21.33 -8.27 -0.57
N LYS A 353 22.01 -9.23 0.07
CA LYS A 353 23.04 -10.04 -0.59
C LYS A 353 22.46 -10.92 -1.71
N GLU A 354 21.33 -11.57 -1.49
CA GLU A 354 20.66 -12.39 -2.51
C GLU A 354 20.24 -11.58 -3.75
N LEU A 355 19.73 -10.37 -3.53
CA LEU A 355 19.32 -9.41 -4.56
C LEU A 355 20.52 -8.77 -5.28
N GLY A 356 21.75 -8.94 -4.77
CA GLY A 356 22.97 -8.34 -5.33
C GLY A 356 23.21 -6.89 -4.92
N LEU A 357 22.59 -6.43 -3.82
CA LEU A 357 22.64 -5.09 -3.25
C LEU A 357 23.77 -4.96 -2.22
N PHE A 358 25.01 -5.24 -2.63
CA PHE A 358 26.15 -5.41 -1.71
C PHE A 358 26.51 -4.15 -0.94
N TRP A 359 26.38 -2.96 -1.56
CA TRP A 359 26.61 -1.69 -0.88
C TRP A 359 25.66 -1.49 0.30
N GLU A 360 24.40 -1.88 0.12
CA GLU A 360 23.37 -1.75 1.15
C GLU A 360 23.56 -2.81 2.24
N ALA A 361 23.86 -4.06 1.88
CA ALA A 361 24.19 -5.12 2.83
C ALA A 361 25.38 -4.74 3.73
N TYR A 362 26.45 -4.20 3.14
CA TYR A 362 27.61 -3.69 3.88
C TYR A 362 27.24 -2.49 4.76
N GLY A 363 26.56 -1.51 4.19
CA GLY A 363 26.16 -0.30 4.89
C GLY A 363 25.27 -0.57 6.11
N TRP A 364 24.24 -1.41 5.96
CA TRP A 364 23.35 -1.79 7.04
C TRP A 364 24.06 -2.61 8.13
N SER A 365 24.95 -3.52 7.75
CA SER A 365 25.78 -4.26 8.71
C SER A 365 26.62 -3.31 9.56
N ARG A 366 27.24 -2.31 8.92
CA ARG A 366 28.08 -1.32 9.60
C ARG A 366 27.26 -0.34 10.44
N ALA A 367 26.11 0.12 9.95
CA ALA A 367 25.18 0.94 10.73
C ALA A 367 24.70 0.19 11.99
N SER A 368 24.44 -1.11 11.88
CA SER A 368 24.07 -1.96 13.02
C SER A 368 25.20 -2.03 14.06
N LEU A 369 26.46 -2.15 13.62
CA LEU A 369 27.63 -2.15 14.52
C LEU A 369 27.90 -0.83 15.24
N LEU A 370 27.40 0.30 14.71
CA LEU A 370 27.45 1.58 15.42
C LEU A 370 26.48 1.63 16.60
N ILE A 371 25.40 0.84 16.54
CA ILE A 371 24.41 0.70 17.60
C ILE A 371 24.84 -0.38 18.60
N ASP A 372 25.20 -1.57 18.11
CA ASP A 372 25.73 -2.67 18.91
C ASP A 372 27.03 -3.24 18.29
N PRO A 373 28.20 -2.92 18.85
CA PRO A 373 29.48 -3.42 18.35
C PRO A 373 29.69 -4.94 18.46
N GLN A 374 28.85 -5.67 19.21
CA GLN A 374 29.02 -7.11 19.49
C GLN A 374 28.34 -8.02 18.46
N LEU A 375 27.64 -7.45 17.47
CA LEU A 375 26.90 -8.21 16.45
C LEU A 375 27.83 -9.01 15.53
N GLU A 376 28.04 -10.29 15.84
CA GLU A 376 28.93 -11.19 15.09
C GLU A 376 28.53 -11.33 13.62
N TRP A 377 27.24 -11.45 13.33
CA TRP A 377 26.71 -11.58 11.96
C TRP A 377 27.10 -10.38 11.07
N ALA A 378 27.14 -9.18 11.65
CA ALA A 378 27.46 -7.95 10.94
C ALA A 378 28.96 -7.86 10.67
N GLN A 379 29.80 -8.24 11.64
CA GLN A 379 31.26 -8.31 11.47
C GLN A 379 31.65 -9.32 10.37
N ILE A 380 31.04 -10.51 10.38
CA ILE A 380 31.27 -11.54 9.36
C ILE A 380 30.84 -11.02 7.99
N THR A 381 29.63 -10.44 7.89
CA THR A 381 29.11 -9.95 6.61
C THR A 381 29.99 -8.86 6.00
N MET A 382 30.48 -7.92 6.81
CA MET A 382 31.39 -6.87 6.34
C MET A 382 32.69 -7.46 5.77
N ARG A 383 33.34 -8.35 6.53
CA ARG A 383 34.59 -9.01 6.11
C ARG A 383 34.42 -9.79 4.81
N ASP A 384 33.28 -10.46 4.65
CA ASP A 384 33.00 -11.28 3.47
C ASP A 384 32.71 -10.41 2.22
N LEU A 385 32.13 -9.21 2.40
CA LEU A 385 31.78 -8.31 1.28
C LEU A 385 32.93 -7.37 0.88
N GLU A 386 33.86 -7.05 1.77
CA GLU A 386 35.00 -6.13 1.49
C GLU A 386 35.74 -6.44 0.17
N PRO A 387 36.09 -7.69 -0.17
CA PRO A 387 36.75 -8.02 -1.43
C PRO A 387 35.88 -7.71 -2.66
N GLU A 388 34.57 -7.97 -2.58
CA GLU A 388 33.61 -7.79 -3.68
C GLU A 388 33.35 -6.30 -3.99
N LEU A 389 33.51 -5.42 -2.99
CA LEU A 389 33.24 -3.98 -3.13
C LEU A 389 34.35 -3.18 -3.82
N THR A 390 35.58 -3.72 -3.87
CA THR A 390 36.76 -2.96 -4.33
C THR A 390 36.63 -2.54 -5.80
N ASP A 391 36.15 -3.44 -6.65
CA ASP A 391 35.99 -3.25 -8.10
C ASP A 391 34.53 -2.98 -8.53
N LEU A 392 33.63 -2.84 -7.56
CA LEU A 392 32.21 -2.69 -7.86
C LEU A 392 31.91 -1.29 -8.41
N LYS A 393 31.10 -1.23 -9.47
CA LYS A 393 30.61 0.03 -10.04
C LYS A 393 29.78 0.79 -9.01
N LEU A 394 29.66 2.11 -9.20
CA LEU A 394 28.81 3.00 -8.40
C LEU A 394 27.32 2.85 -8.77
N THR A 395 26.85 1.60 -8.83
CA THR A 395 25.47 1.21 -9.08
C THR A 395 24.98 0.40 -7.88
N ARG A 396 23.68 0.50 -7.56
CA ARG A 396 23.11 -0.21 -6.39
C ARG A 396 23.32 -1.72 -6.46
N MET A 397 23.07 -2.29 -7.63
CA MET A 397 23.16 -3.74 -7.86
C MET A 397 24.39 -4.11 -8.70
N ILE A 398 24.94 -5.29 -8.41
CA ILE A 398 25.98 -5.92 -9.23
C ILE A 398 25.43 -6.39 -10.60
N ALA A 399 26.10 -6.03 -11.69
CA ALA A 399 25.57 -6.25 -13.05
C ALA A 399 25.23 -7.71 -13.38
N GLY A 400 25.99 -8.67 -12.83
CA GLY A 400 25.75 -10.11 -13.02
C GLY A 400 24.50 -10.66 -12.31
N ARG A 401 23.89 -9.89 -11.40
CA ARG A 401 22.64 -10.26 -10.70
C ARG A 401 21.40 -9.58 -11.27
N ASN A 402 21.54 -8.82 -12.36
CA ASN A 402 20.38 -8.18 -12.98
C ASN A 402 19.38 -9.23 -13.49
N PRO A 403 18.11 -9.22 -13.02
CA PRO A 403 17.15 -10.27 -13.35
C PRO A 403 16.76 -10.29 -14.83
N VAL A 404 17.00 -9.20 -15.57
CA VAL A 404 16.72 -9.09 -17.01
C VAL A 404 17.97 -9.05 -17.90
N ALA A 405 19.17 -9.30 -17.35
CA ALA A 405 20.42 -9.22 -18.12
C ALA A 405 20.42 -10.07 -19.41
N GLN A 406 19.76 -11.23 -19.35
CA GLN A 406 19.69 -12.22 -20.44
C GLN A 406 18.34 -12.24 -21.15
N LEU A 407 17.42 -11.32 -20.82
CA LEU A 407 16.09 -11.30 -21.42
C LEU A 407 16.16 -10.77 -22.85
N ALA A 408 15.71 -11.58 -23.82
CA ALA A 408 15.57 -11.14 -25.20
C ALA A 408 14.41 -10.13 -25.28
N LEU A 409 14.71 -8.91 -25.74
CA LEU A 409 13.70 -7.86 -25.84
C LEU A 409 12.98 -7.92 -27.20
N PRO A 410 11.66 -7.64 -27.22
CA PRO A 410 10.93 -7.44 -28.47
C PRO A 410 11.64 -6.42 -29.38
N ILE A 411 11.66 -6.71 -30.69
CA ILE A 411 12.25 -5.83 -31.71
C ILE A 411 11.39 -4.59 -31.85
N GLN A 412 12.01 -3.41 -31.80
CA GLN A 412 11.35 -2.14 -32.04
C GLN A 412 10.94 -2.06 -33.52
N LYS A 413 9.68 -2.33 -33.83
CA LYS A 413 9.10 -1.79 -35.07
C LYS A 413 8.92 -0.29 -34.85
N SER A 414 9.46 0.54 -35.74
CA SER A 414 9.28 1.99 -35.65
C SER A 414 7.80 2.30 -35.60
N VAL A 415 7.32 2.87 -34.49
CA VAL A 415 5.94 3.35 -34.37
C VAL A 415 5.86 4.69 -35.10
N SER A 416 5.86 4.63 -36.43
CA SER A 416 5.47 5.75 -37.27
C SER A 416 3.95 5.77 -37.38
N GLY A 417 3.31 6.65 -36.60
CA GLY A 417 1.98 7.21 -36.89
C GLY A 417 0.92 6.27 -37.45
N GLU A 418 0.45 5.29 -36.67
CA GLU A 418 -0.85 4.68 -36.95
C GLU A 418 -1.94 5.49 -36.23
N ARG A 419 -2.73 6.22 -37.03
CA ARG A 419 -4.07 6.65 -36.65
C ARG A 419 -4.93 5.39 -36.57
N MET A 420 -5.26 4.97 -35.35
CA MET A 420 -6.35 4.05 -35.11
C MET A 420 -7.58 4.84 -34.69
N THR A 421 -8.69 4.53 -35.35
CA THR A 421 -10.02 5.06 -35.09
C THR A 421 -10.51 4.61 -33.72
N GLU A 422 -10.90 5.57 -32.89
CA GLU A 422 -11.65 5.32 -31.66
C GLU A 422 -12.95 4.55 -31.99
N PRO A 423 -13.35 3.55 -31.19
CA PRO A 423 -14.75 3.31 -30.99
C PRO A 423 -15.30 4.52 -30.23
N THR A 424 -16.09 5.36 -30.90
CA THR A 424 -16.97 6.31 -30.23
C THR A 424 -17.84 5.54 -29.24
N ILE A 425 -17.49 5.63 -27.95
CA ILE A 425 -18.43 5.32 -26.89
C ILE A 425 -19.49 6.42 -26.97
N ARG A 426 -20.65 6.08 -27.51
CA ARG A 426 -21.84 6.90 -27.32
C ARG A 426 -22.16 6.87 -25.83
N ARG A 427 -22.08 8.03 -25.19
CA ARG A 427 -22.88 8.31 -24.00
C ARG A 427 -24.32 8.44 -24.46
N ASP A 428 -25.03 7.33 -24.50
CA ASP A 428 -26.47 7.34 -24.32
C ASP A 428 -26.69 7.20 -22.80
N GLU A 429 -26.52 8.32 -22.08
CA GLU A 429 -26.94 8.43 -20.68
C GLU A 429 -28.45 8.74 -20.69
N GLU A 430 -29.28 7.70 -20.60
CA GLU A 430 -30.51 7.85 -19.83
C GLU A 430 -30.09 7.71 -18.36
N ASP A 431 -30.01 8.85 -17.67
CA ASP A 431 -29.92 8.93 -16.21
C ASP A 431 -31.14 8.23 -15.61
N VAL A 432 -31.07 6.92 -15.39
CA VAL A 432 -31.78 6.35 -14.24
C VAL A 432 -30.96 6.79 -13.04
N ILE A 433 -31.39 7.90 -12.42
CA ILE A 433 -30.91 8.29 -11.10
C ILE A 433 -31.41 7.21 -10.13
N SER A 434 -30.63 6.16 -9.99
CA SER A 434 -30.77 5.21 -8.90
C SER A 434 -30.58 5.97 -7.58
N SER A 435 -31.53 5.80 -6.66
CA SER A 435 -31.55 6.44 -5.35
C SER A 435 -31.46 5.38 -4.25
N ILE A 436 -30.36 4.60 -4.29
CA ILE A 436 -30.07 3.62 -3.25
C ILE A 436 -30.09 4.31 -1.89
N SER A 437 -30.86 3.78 -0.94
CA SER A 437 -31.08 4.39 0.36
C SER A 437 -31.14 3.35 1.46
N PHE A 438 -30.34 3.51 2.50
CA PHE A 438 -30.36 2.66 3.68
C PHE A 438 -30.81 3.43 4.93
N LYS A 439 -31.42 2.69 5.85
CA LYS A 439 -31.79 3.18 7.17
C LYS A 439 -31.23 2.26 8.25
N GLU A 440 -30.51 2.85 9.20
CA GLU A 440 -30.09 2.16 10.42
C GLU A 440 -31.33 1.89 11.30
N VAL A 441 -31.51 0.63 11.73
CA VAL A 441 -32.69 0.16 12.46
C VAL A 441 -32.38 -0.76 13.65
N ALA A 442 -31.13 -0.97 14.05
CA ALA A 442 -30.75 -1.92 15.11
C ALA A 442 -31.50 -1.68 16.42
N GLU A 443 -31.49 -0.44 16.93
CA GLU A 443 -32.14 -0.10 18.20
C GLU A 443 -33.65 -0.37 18.15
N VAL A 444 -34.33 0.04 17.07
CA VAL A 444 -35.78 -0.15 16.92
C VAL A 444 -36.14 -1.60 16.63
N ALA A 445 -35.24 -2.37 16.04
CA ALA A 445 -35.37 -3.80 15.83
C ALA A 445 -34.97 -4.60 17.09
N GLY A 446 -34.51 -3.98 18.18
CA GLY A 446 -34.17 -4.67 19.43
C GLY A 446 -32.76 -5.27 19.50
N VAL A 447 -31.88 -4.93 18.56
CA VAL A 447 -30.46 -5.34 18.58
C VAL A 447 -29.65 -4.31 19.36
N SER A 448 -29.46 -4.55 20.66
CA SER A 448 -28.66 -3.69 21.55
C SER A 448 -27.33 -4.39 21.89
N PHE A 449 -26.27 -4.03 21.16
CA PHE A 449 -24.95 -4.62 21.33
C PHE A 449 -23.85 -3.62 20.98
N GLN A 450 -22.77 -3.60 21.78
CA GLN A 450 -21.55 -2.86 21.50
C GLN A 450 -20.35 -3.76 21.82
N TYR A 451 -19.39 -3.80 20.90
CA TYR A 451 -18.15 -4.54 21.08
C TYR A 451 -17.28 -3.86 22.14
N PHE A 452 -16.67 -4.65 23.03
CA PHE A 452 -15.74 -4.21 24.05
C PHE A 452 -14.36 -4.79 23.73
N ASN A 453 -13.46 -3.96 23.23
CA ASN A 453 -12.11 -4.34 22.79
C ASN A 453 -11.06 -4.27 23.91
N GLY A 454 -11.47 -4.44 25.17
CA GLY A 454 -10.57 -4.49 26.34
C GLY A 454 -10.41 -3.19 27.11
N HIS A 455 -10.86 -2.05 26.57
CA HIS A 455 -10.83 -0.74 27.23
C HIS A 455 -12.13 0.05 27.02
N ASP A 456 -12.33 1.08 27.83
CA ASP A 456 -13.45 2.01 27.64
C ASP A 456 -13.10 3.04 26.56
N TRP A 457 -13.99 3.21 25.58
CA TRP A 457 -13.83 4.26 24.57
C TRP A 457 -13.88 5.67 25.21
N PRO A 458 -13.01 6.64 24.80
CA PRO A 458 -12.05 6.59 23.69
C PRO A 458 -10.59 6.33 24.11
N ASP A 459 -10.35 5.73 25.27
CA ASP A 459 -8.99 5.44 25.75
C ASP A 459 -8.35 4.34 24.89
N THR A 460 -7.01 4.28 24.83
CA THR A 460 -6.26 3.22 24.13
C THR A 460 -4.92 2.99 24.83
N ASP A 461 -4.51 1.73 24.96
CA ASP A 461 -3.19 1.36 25.49
C ASP A 461 -2.21 1.02 24.35
N HIS A 462 -2.58 1.33 23.10
CA HIS A 462 -1.81 1.08 21.88
C HIS A 462 -1.42 -0.39 21.69
N LYS A 463 -2.23 -1.32 22.21
CA LYS A 463 -2.02 -2.76 22.06
C LYS A 463 -2.48 -3.24 20.69
N MET A 464 -1.78 -4.23 20.14
CA MET A 464 -2.06 -4.72 18.79
C MET A 464 -3.49 -5.23 18.60
N TYR A 465 -4.09 -5.88 19.61
CA TYR A 465 -5.42 -6.46 19.46
C TYR A 465 -6.56 -5.42 19.48
N GLU A 466 -6.28 -4.18 19.90
CA GLU A 466 -7.32 -3.16 20.10
C GLU A 466 -7.98 -2.69 18.80
N PHE A 467 -7.34 -2.91 17.64
CA PHE A 467 -7.86 -2.47 16.36
C PHE A 467 -8.63 -3.55 15.59
N THR A 468 -8.73 -4.78 16.08
CA THR A 468 -9.49 -5.87 15.44
C THR A 468 -10.73 -6.27 16.25
N GLY A 469 -11.58 -7.12 15.71
CA GLY A 469 -12.80 -7.62 16.38
C GLY A 469 -14.09 -7.06 15.80
N GLY A 470 -15.20 -7.36 16.46
CA GLY A 470 -16.54 -6.94 16.03
C GLY A 470 -17.06 -7.74 14.83
N GLY A 471 -16.71 -9.02 14.73
CA GLY A 471 -17.21 -9.96 13.73
C GLY A 471 -18.71 -10.24 13.86
N VAL A 472 -19.33 -10.58 12.72
CA VAL A 472 -20.78 -10.71 12.55
C VAL A 472 -21.11 -12.00 11.77
N GLY A 473 -21.90 -12.88 12.37
CA GLY A 473 -22.41 -14.09 11.73
C GLY A 473 -23.92 -14.02 11.52
N VAL A 474 -24.38 -14.32 10.32
CA VAL A 474 -25.81 -14.49 10.01
C VAL A 474 -26.12 -15.98 9.93
N LEU A 475 -27.18 -16.46 10.56
CA LEU A 475 -27.55 -17.88 10.59
C LEU A 475 -29.06 -18.07 10.67
N ASP A 476 -29.56 -19.29 10.56
CA ASP A 476 -30.93 -19.66 10.92
C ASP A 476 -30.82 -20.78 11.96
N PHE A 477 -30.67 -20.42 13.23
CA PHE A 477 -30.25 -21.41 14.24
C PHE A 477 -31.38 -22.38 14.62
N ASN A 478 -32.62 -21.99 14.40
CA ASN A 478 -33.82 -22.75 14.75
C ASN A 478 -34.54 -23.36 13.52
N ALA A 479 -34.01 -23.11 12.31
CA ALA A 479 -34.54 -23.56 11.03
C ALA A 479 -35.96 -23.05 10.70
N ASP A 480 -36.30 -21.83 11.15
CA ASP A 480 -37.61 -21.20 10.89
C ASP A 480 -37.65 -20.36 9.59
N GLY A 481 -36.49 -20.20 8.94
CA GLY A 481 -36.32 -19.49 7.69
C GLY A 481 -36.12 -17.98 7.84
N TRP A 482 -36.00 -17.44 9.05
CA TRP A 482 -35.61 -16.04 9.29
C TRP A 482 -34.12 -15.96 9.66
N PRO A 483 -33.37 -15.00 9.12
CA PRO A 483 -31.96 -14.85 9.47
C PRO A 483 -31.82 -14.21 10.86
N ASP A 484 -31.11 -14.91 11.73
CA ASP A 484 -30.65 -14.54 13.06
C ASP A 484 -29.24 -13.93 13.02
N LEU A 485 -28.82 -13.32 14.14
CA LEU A 485 -27.51 -12.68 14.26
C LEU A 485 -26.69 -13.25 15.41
N TYR A 486 -25.47 -13.69 15.12
CA TYR A 486 -24.42 -13.98 16.08
C TYR A 486 -23.38 -12.85 16.06
N LEU A 487 -23.16 -12.20 17.20
CA LEU A 487 -22.22 -11.09 17.35
C LEU A 487 -21.08 -11.48 18.29
N THR A 488 -19.85 -11.44 17.77
CA THR A 488 -18.64 -11.71 18.56
C THR A 488 -18.36 -10.59 19.55
N GLN A 489 -17.71 -10.92 20.66
CA GLN A 489 -17.44 -10.00 21.76
C GLN A 489 -15.99 -10.13 22.26
N GLY A 490 -15.36 -8.99 22.53
CA GLY A 490 -14.06 -8.95 23.19
C GLY A 490 -14.22 -8.98 24.72
N THR A 491 -13.11 -8.89 25.44
CA THR A 491 -13.13 -8.94 26.92
C THR A 491 -11.98 -8.12 27.49
N THR A 492 -11.86 -8.04 28.82
CA THR A 492 -10.67 -7.38 29.41
C THR A 492 -9.42 -8.18 29.11
N TRP A 493 -8.29 -7.52 28.87
CA TRP A 493 -7.01 -8.19 28.65
C TRP A 493 -6.10 -8.15 29.89
N PRO A 494 -5.42 -9.26 30.25
CA PRO A 494 -5.54 -10.60 29.67
C PRO A 494 -6.91 -11.23 29.92
N ALA A 495 -7.36 -12.06 28.98
CA ALA A 495 -8.68 -12.70 29.05
C ALA A 495 -8.85 -13.51 30.35
N ASN A 496 -9.97 -13.32 31.03
CA ASN A 496 -10.33 -14.05 32.25
C ASN A 496 -11.66 -14.75 32.06
N GLU A 497 -11.62 -16.07 31.84
CA GLU A 497 -12.82 -16.90 31.65
C GLU A 497 -13.77 -16.95 32.86
N GLN A 498 -13.37 -16.42 34.02
CA GLN A 498 -14.25 -16.27 35.18
C GLN A 498 -15.14 -15.02 35.08
N GLN A 499 -14.78 -14.06 34.22
CA GLN A 499 -15.59 -12.89 33.93
C GLN A 499 -16.85 -13.27 33.17
N LYS A 500 -17.98 -12.67 33.55
CA LYS A 500 -19.30 -12.95 32.96
C LYS A 500 -19.98 -11.72 32.37
N GLN A 501 -19.23 -10.65 32.21
CA GLN A 501 -19.77 -9.36 31.76
C GLN A 501 -19.90 -9.31 30.24
N TYR A 502 -18.89 -9.83 29.55
CA TYR A 502 -18.80 -9.82 28.11
C TYR A 502 -18.92 -11.26 27.62
N TYR A 503 -19.98 -11.51 26.86
CA TYR A 503 -20.12 -12.74 26.08
C TYR A 503 -20.50 -12.38 24.66
N ASP A 504 -20.19 -13.26 23.73
CA ASP A 504 -20.83 -13.29 22.42
C ASP A 504 -22.36 -13.30 22.58
N ARG A 505 -23.08 -12.83 21.56
CA ARG A 505 -24.54 -12.69 21.60
C ARG A 505 -25.21 -13.34 20.41
N LEU A 506 -26.27 -14.11 20.67
CA LEU A 506 -27.18 -14.64 19.65
C LEU A 506 -28.53 -13.93 19.75
N PHE A 507 -28.95 -13.30 18.66
CA PHE A 507 -30.23 -12.62 18.51
C PHE A 507 -31.13 -13.38 17.52
N GLU A 508 -32.25 -13.88 18.02
CA GLU A 508 -33.29 -14.55 17.24
C GLU A 508 -34.21 -13.53 16.57
N ASN A 509 -34.35 -13.62 15.26
CA ASN A 509 -35.30 -12.82 14.49
C ASN A 509 -36.72 -13.37 14.68
N GLN A 510 -37.61 -12.58 15.27
CA GLN A 510 -38.97 -13.04 15.59
C GLN A 510 -39.91 -13.03 14.37
N GLY A 511 -39.46 -12.55 13.21
CA GLY A 511 -40.27 -12.41 11.99
C GLY A 511 -41.34 -11.31 12.05
N ASP A 512 -41.37 -10.51 13.12
CA ASP A 512 -42.30 -9.39 13.32
C ASP A 512 -41.63 -8.01 13.21
N GLY A 513 -40.39 -7.99 12.73
CA GLY A 513 -39.55 -6.80 12.65
C GLY A 513 -38.72 -6.53 13.91
N THR A 514 -38.67 -7.49 14.85
CA THR A 514 -37.84 -7.40 16.05
C THR A 514 -36.94 -8.63 16.24
N PHE A 515 -35.85 -8.43 16.97
CA PHE A 515 -34.90 -9.44 17.43
C PHE A 515 -35.01 -9.62 18.95
N ARG A 516 -34.70 -10.83 19.41
CA ARG A 516 -34.61 -11.17 20.83
C ARG A 516 -33.26 -11.78 21.15
N ASP A 517 -32.56 -11.27 22.17
CA ASP A 517 -31.36 -11.92 22.71
C ASP A 517 -31.75 -13.27 23.35
N VAL A 518 -31.26 -14.37 22.76
CA VAL A 518 -31.50 -15.76 23.19
C VAL A 518 -30.23 -16.43 23.71
N THR A 519 -29.14 -15.69 23.87
CA THR A 519 -27.80 -16.20 24.26
C THR A 519 -27.85 -17.13 25.47
N GLY A 520 -28.55 -16.72 26.53
CA GLY A 520 -28.62 -17.51 27.76
C GLY A 520 -29.41 -18.82 27.62
N SER A 521 -30.40 -18.86 26.73
CA SER A 521 -31.20 -20.07 26.48
C SER A 521 -30.53 -21.06 25.53
N THR A 522 -29.64 -20.60 24.66
CA THR A 522 -28.92 -21.48 23.72
C THR A 522 -27.78 -22.24 24.38
N GLY A 523 -27.32 -21.78 25.55
CA GLY A 523 -26.19 -22.39 26.27
C GLY A 523 -24.81 -21.94 25.77
N ILE A 524 -24.77 -20.93 24.90
CA ILE A 524 -23.51 -20.32 24.45
C ILE A 524 -23.03 -19.31 25.50
N PHE A 525 -21.82 -19.54 26.03
CA PHE A 525 -21.18 -18.68 27.03
C PHE A 525 -19.72 -18.37 26.65
N GLU A 526 -19.47 -18.00 25.39
CA GLU A 526 -18.13 -17.58 24.94
C GLU A 526 -17.77 -16.21 25.53
N ASN A 527 -16.69 -16.17 26.33
CA ASN A 527 -16.20 -14.99 27.04
C ASN A 527 -14.68 -14.75 26.85
N ARG A 528 -14.08 -15.41 25.85
CA ARG A 528 -12.73 -15.12 25.38
C ARG A 528 -12.74 -13.83 24.57
N PHE A 529 -11.59 -13.54 23.98
CA PHE A 529 -11.41 -12.37 23.14
C PHE A 529 -11.76 -12.74 21.68
N SER A 530 -13.06 -12.81 21.38
CA SER A 530 -13.56 -13.27 20.09
C SER A 530 -13.35 -12.24 18.98
N GLN A 531 -13.01 -12.75 17.81
CA GLN A 531 -12.62 -12.00 16.61
C GLN A 531 -13.62 -12.27 15.49
N GLY A 532 -13.36 -13.27 14.65
CA GLY A 532 -14.24 -13.68 13.56
C GLY A 532 -15.10 -14.90 13.90
N VAL A 533 -16.18 -15.06 13.15
CA VAL A 533 -17.10 -16.19 13.26
C VAL A 533 -17.41 -16.76 11.87
N THR A 534 -17.58 -18.07 11.79
CA THR A 534 -18.15 -18.74 10.62
C THR A 534 -19.26 -19.70 11.06
N ILE A 535 -20.19 -19.96 10.14
CA ILE A 535 -21.37 -20.81 10.37
C ILE A 535 -21.51 -21.78 9.19
N GLY A 536 -21.78 -23.05 9.49
CA GLY A 536 -22.08 -24.08 8.50
C GLY A 536 -22.60 -25.37 9.15
N ASP A 537 -23.19 -26.25 8.35
CA ASP A 537 -23.72 -27.54 8.81
C ASP A 537 -22.61 -28.61 8.73
N LEU A 538 -21.86 -28.80 9.82
CA LEU A 538 -20.66 -29.67 9.82
C LEU A 538 -21.00 -31.16 9.82
N ASN A 539 -22.19 -31.52 10.30
CA ASN A 539 -22.62 -32.90 10.45
C ASN A 539 -23.74 -33.29 9.43
N ASN A 540 -24.13 -32.36 8.56
CA ASN A 540 -25.19 -32.45 7.56
C ASN A 540 -26.59 -32.76 8.13
N ASP A 541 -26.88 -32.38 9.38
CA ASP A 541 -28.18 -32.63 10.02
C ASP A 541 -29.26 -31.58 9.70
N GLY A 542 -28.85 -30.45 9.13
CA GLY A 542 -29.70 -29.35 8.72
C GLY A 542 -29.79 -28.17 9.68
N PHE A 543 -28.98 -28.15 10.74
CA PHE A 543 -28.89 -27.05 11.68
C PHE A 543 -27.51 -26.39 11.62
N ASP A 544 -27.50 -25.07 11.79
CA ASP A 544 -26.29 -24.27 11.66
C ASP A 544 -25.39 -24.39 12.91
N ASP A 545 -24.19 -24.95 12.74
CA ASP A 545 -23.11 -24.99 13.74
C ASP A 545 -22.29 -23.69 13.70
N ILE A 546 -21.65 -23.33 14.81
CA ILE A 546 -20.90 -22.07 14.96
C ILE A 546 -19.45 -22.37 15.32
N TYR A 547 -18.51 -21.78 14.57
CA TYR A 547 -17.09 -21.78 14.90
C TYR A 547 -16.58 -20.35 15.11
N VAL A 548 -15.96 -20.10 16.26
CA VAL A 548 -15.50 -18.78 16.72
C VAL A 548 -13.98 -18.75 16.78
N GLY A 549 -13.39 -17.80 16.07
CA GLY A 549 -11.98 -17.45 16.12
C GLY A 549 -11.68 -16.53 17.31
N ASN A 550 -10.67 -16.86 18.10
CA ASN A 550 -10.30 -16.12 19.30
C ASN A 550 -8.83 -15.68 19.27
N ILE A 551 -8.49 -14.75 20.16
CA ILE A 551 -7.13 -14.72 20.71
C ILE A 551 -7.02 -15.87 21.71
N GLY A 552 -6.15 -16.83 21.41
CA GLY A 552 -6.03 -18.12 22.07
C GLY A 552 -6.93 -19.18 21.46
N PHE A 553 -7.41 -20.12 22.29
CA PHE A 553 -8.21 -21.24 21.78
C PHE A 553 -9.53 -20.82 21.12
N ASN A 554 -9.78 -21.38 19.94
CA ASN A 554 -11.03 -21.25 19.20
C ASN A 554 -12.13 -22.14 19.80
N ARG A 555 -13.39 -21.83 19.48
CA ARG A 555 -14.55 -22.61 19.95
C ARG A 555 -15.42 -23.13 18.83
N LEU A 556 -15.86 -24.37 18.99
CA LEU A 556 -16.84 -25.03 18.14
C LEU A 556 -18.11 -25.32 18.94
N TYR A 557 -19.25 -24.85 18.46
CA TYR A 557 -20.58 -25.09 19.01
C TYR A 557 -21.41 -25.89 18.00
N LEU A 558 -21.79 -27.10 18.38
CA LEU A 558 -22.65 -27.97 17.58
C LEU A 558 -24.12 -27.72 17.94
N ASN A 559 -24.96 -27.46 16.96
CA ASN A 559 -26.38 -27.24 17.17
C ASN A 559 -27.09 -28.56 17.47
N ASN A 560 -27.87 -28.62 18.54
CA ASN A 560 -28.57 -29.85 18.94
C ASN A 560 -29.92 -30.02 18.22
N GLY A 561 -30.35 -29.05 17.41
CA GLY A 561 -31.63 -29.05 16.70
C GLY A 561 -32.86 -28.75 17.60
N ASP A 562 -32.63 -28.37 18.85
CA ASP A 562 -33.66 -28.00 19.84
C ASP A 562 -33.54 -26.55 20.33
N GLY A 563 -32.72 -25.75 19.65
CA GLY A 563 -32.41 -24.36 20.01
C GLY A 563 -31.26 -24.21 21.01
N THR A 564 -30.60 -25.32 21.40
CA THR A 564 -29.40 -25.31 22.24
C THR A 564 -28.15 -25.77 21.50
N TYR A 565 -26.98 -25.42 22.04
CA TYR A 565 -25.67 -25.81 21.49
C TYR A 565 -24.85 -26.64 22.47
N THR A 566 -24.05 -27.55 21.92
CA THR A 566 -23.03 -28.32 22.64
C THR A 566 -21.64 -27.81 22.25
N GLU A 567 -20.84 -27.40 23.24
CA GLU A 567 -19.43 -27.05 23.02
C GLU A 567 -18.60 -28.31 22.73
N SER A 568 -17.72 -28.22 21.73
CA SER A 568 -16.78 -29.26 21.32
C SER A 568 -15.33 -28.79 21.44
N ASP A 569 -14.46 -29.66 21.94
CA ASP A 569 -13.00 -29.41 22.03
C ASP A 569 -12.25 -29.70 20.71
N GLN A 570 -12.98 -30.08 19.65
CA GLN A 570 -12.41 -30.32 18.32
C GLN A 570 -11.99 -28.99 17.66
N ALA A 571 -10.97 -29.04 16.80
CA ALA A 571 -10.52 -27.88 16.01
C ALA A 571 -10.20 -26.60 16.83
N LYS A 572 -9.86 -26.72 18.11
CA LYS A 572 -9.63 -25.57 19.02
C LYS A 572 -8.36 -24.74 18.76
N GLY A 573 -7.51 -25.16 17.84
CA GLY A 573 -6.21 -24.53 17.57
C GLY A 573 -5.20 -24.61 18.72
N ALA A 574 -4.24 -23.68 18.75
CA ALA A 574 -3.23 -23.55 19.79
C ALA A 574 -3.51 -22.36 20.73
N GLU A 575 -2.91 -22.39 21.92
CA GLU A 575 -3.14 -21.39 22.97
C GLU A 575 -2.58 -20.00 22.62
N ASP A 576 -1.53 -19.97 21.79
CA ASP A 576 -0.84 -18.74 21.38
C ASP A 576 -1.29 -18.26 19.99
N ASP A 577 -2.34 -18.87 19.42
CA ASP A 577 -2.89 -18.48 18.12
C ASP A 577 -3.72 -17.19 18.25
N TRP A 578 -3.66 -16.35 17.24
CA TRP A 578 -4.58 -15.23 17.08
C TRP A 578 -5.39 -15.45 15.80
N THR A 579 -6.53 -16.12 15.94
CA THR A 579 -7.42 -16.42 14.82
C THR A 579 -8.33 -15.25 14.54
N THR A 580 -8.23 -14.67 13.35
CA THR A 580 -8.96 -13.45 12.96
C THR A 580 -10.16 -13.75 12.08
N SER A 581 -10.06 -14.72 11.18
CA SER A 581 -11.12 -15.13 10.26
C SER A 581 -11.18 -16.66 10.15
N CYS A 582 -12.34 -17.19 9.79
CA CYS A 582 -12.56 -18.63 9.68
C CYS A 582 -13.46 -18.94 8.47
N LEU A 583 -13.42 -20.17 7.96
CA LEU A 583 -14.43 -20.67 7.01
C LEU A 583 -14.80 -22.13 7.29
N ILE A 584 -16.00 -22.50 6.83
CA ILE A 584 -16.49 -23.88 6.75
C ILE A 584 -16.84 -24.18 5.30
N ALA A 585 -16.21 -25.18 4.70
CA ALA A 585 -16.49 -25.60 3.31
C ALA A 585 -16.00 -27.04 3.05
N ASP A 586 -16.67 -27.75 2.14
CA ASP A 586 -16.20 -29.06 1.65
C ASP A 586 -15.10 -28.85 0.60
N LEU A 587 -13.85 -29.06 1.00
CA LEU A 587 -12.66 -28.76 0.20
C LEU A 587 -12.12 -29.98 -0.55
N ASN A 588 -12.45 -31.20 -0.11
CA ASN A 588 -12.05 -32.44 -0.78
C ASN A 588 -13.20 -33.11 -1.58
N GLY A 589 -14.42 -32.58 -1.50
CA GLY A 589 -15.60 -33.08 -2.20
C GLY A 589 -16.18 -34.37 -1.61
N ASN A 590 -15.88 -34.67 -0.34
CA ASN A 590 -16.35 -35.89 0.33
C ASN A 590 -17.73 -35.72 1.01
N GLY A 591 -18.28 -34.50 1.02
CA GLY A 591 -19.56 -34.15 1.63
C GLY A 591 -19.48 -33.66 3.08
N GLY A 592 -18.33 -33.82 3.75
CA GLY A 592 -18.05 -33.34 5.10
C GLY A 592 -17.26 -32.03 5.07
N PRO A 593 -17.86 -30.88 5.46
CA PRO A 593 -17.15 -29.61 5.43
C PRO A 593 -15.95 -29.57 6.40
N GLU A 594 -14.83 -29.05 5.92
CA GLU A 594 -13.63 -28.76 6.69
C GLU A 594 -13.69 -27.37 7.34
N ILE A 595 -12.88 -27.18 8.40
CA ILE A 595 -12.71 -25.89 9.08
C ILE A 595 -11.32 -25.34 8.74
N TYR A 596 -11.27 -24.12 8.20
CA TYR A 596 -10.04 -23.35 8.05
C TYR A 596 -10.02 -22.19 9.06
N ALA A 597 -8.96 -22.07 9.83
CA ALA A 597 -8.72 -20.98 10.76
C ALA A 597 -7.55 -20.11 10.27
N VAL A 598 -7.84 -18.85 9.97
CA VAL A 598 -6.87 -17.85 9.50
C VAL A 598 -6.24 -17.18 10.72
N ASN A 599 -4.91 -17.26 10.79
CA ASN A 599 -4.14 -16.77 11.91
C ASN A 599 -3.31 -15.55 11.51
N TYR A 600 -3.23 -14.58 12.41
CA TYR A 600 -2.62 -13.28 12.12
C TYR A 600 -1.14 -13.23 12.54
N LEU A 601 -0.88 -13.22 13.84
CA LEU A 601 0.45 -13.00 14.40
C LEU A 601 0.64 -13.83 15.67
N THR A 602 1.90 -14.11 16.01
CA THR A 602 2.28 -14.87 17.22
C THR A 602 3.51 -14.24 17.89
N GLY A 603 3.92 -14.77 19.05
CA GLY A 603 5.13 -14.34 19.78
C GLY A 603 4.86 -13.97 21.24
N ASP A 604 5.92 -14.02 22.05
CA ASP A 604 5.83 -13.94 23.52
C ASP A 604 5.27 -12.60 24.06
N ASP A 605 5.40 -11.51 23.31
CA ASP A 605 5.02 -10.16 23.76
C ASP A 605 3.98 -9.48 22.87
N ILE A 606 3.35 -10.21 21.94
CA ILE A 606 2.52 -9.58 20.90
C ILE A 606 1.33 -8.79 21.45
N PHE A 607 0.70 -9.30 22.50
CA PHE A 607 -0.45 -8.65 23.11
C PHE A 607 -0.07 -7.56 24.12
N ASP A 608 1.22 -7.42 24.43
CA ASP A 608 1.73 -6.53 25.46
C ASP A 608 2.69 -5.44 24.95
N ARG A 609 3.37 -5.66 23.83
CA ARG A 609 4.36 -4.73 23.28
C ARG A 609 3.69 -3.47 22.74
N VAL A 610 4.21 -2.33 23.17
CA VAL A 610 3.86 -1.00 22.67
C VAL A 610 5.10 -0.41 22.01
N CYS A 611 4.94 0.15 20.81
CA CYS A 611 6.04 0.73 20.05
C CYS A 611 6.12 2.24 20.26
N GLN A 612 7.19 2.85 19.76
CA GLN A 612 7.41 4.30 19.86
C GLN A 612 7.73 4.91 18.51
N THR A 613 7.26 6.13 18.30
CA THR A 613 7.67 6.98 17.18
C THR A 613 9.10 7.50 17.39
N VAL A 614 9.67 8.13 16.35
CA VAL A 614 11.03 8.67 16.37
C VAL A 614 11.23 9.76 17.46
N ASP A 615 10.17 10.50 17.80
CA ASP A 615 10.18 11.52 18.86
C ASP A 615 9.85 10.95 20.25
N GLY A 616 9.60 9.65 20.37
CA GLY A 616 9.38 8.93 21.63
C GLY A 616 7.93 8.85 22.09
N SER A 617 6.96 9.30 21.30
CA SER A 617 5.53 9.10 21.60
C SER A 617 5.15 7.62 21.45
N LEU A 618 4.19 7.15 22.26
CA LEU A 618 3.72 5.76 22.20
C LEU A 618 2.82 5.56 20.98
N ARG A 619 2.91 4.39 20.36
CA ARG A 619 2.08 3.97 19.23
C ARG A 619 1.89 2.46 19.18
N SER A 620 0.88 2.02 18.43
CA SER A 620 0.74 0.61 18.08
C SER A 620 1.93 0.16 17.23
N CYS A 621 2.38 -1.07 17.46
CA CYS A 621 3.45 -1.67 16.65
C CYS A 621 2.99 -1.95 15.22
N MET A 622 3.94 -2.11 14.30
CA MET A 622 3.62 -2.59 12.95
C MET A 622 3.49 -4.12 12.96
N PRO A 623 2.65 -4.70 12.09
CA PRO A 623 2.52 -6.16 11.97
C PRO A 623 3.86 -6.84 11.67
N LEU A 624 4.75 -6.15 10.92
CA LEU A 624 6.09 -6.63 10.58
C LEU A 624 7.06 -6.73 11.79
N ASN A 625 6.71 -6.18 12.96
CA ASN A 625 7.51 -6.36 14.17
C ASN A 625 7.34 -7.75 14.81
N PHE A 626 6.30 -8.50 14.42
CA PHE A 626 5.97 -9.80 15.01
C PHE A 626 6.08 -10.93 13.98
N PRO A 627 6.37 -12.17 14.40
CA PRO A 627 6.28 -13.33 13.52
C PRO A 627 4.83 -13.59 13.10
N ALA A 628 4.69 -14.15 11.89
CA ALA A 628 3.43 -14.66 11.37
C ALA A 628 2.95 -15.89 12.14
N ALA A 629 1.66 -15.96 12.44
CA ALA A 629 1.04 -17.18 12.95
C ALA A 629 0.59 -18.06 11.76
N GLN A 630 0.75 -19.38 11.89
CA GLN A 630 0.45 -20.31 10.80
C GLN A 630 -1.05 -20.60 10.77
N ASP A 631 -1.70 -20.37 9.63
CA ASP A 631 -3.08 -20.81 9.36
C ASP A 631 -3.25 -22.31 9.60
N GLN A 632 -4.42 -22.72 10.07
CA GLN A 632 -4.72 -24.10 10.41
C GLN A 632 -5.90 -24.66 9.61
N LEU A 633 -5.82 -25.94 9.27
CA LEU A 633 -6.87 -26.65 8.55
C LEU A 633 -7.18 -27.98 9.21
N PHE A 634 -8.46 -28.18 9.47
CA PHE A 634 -9.02 -29.35 10.14
C PHE A 634 -9.91 -30.12 9.18
N GLU A 635 -9.50 -31.35 8.84
CA GLU A 635 -10.27 -32.26 8.00
C GLU A 635 -11.40 -32.90 8.80
N ASN A 636 -12.61 -32.91 8.23
CA ASN A 636 -13.75 -33.58 8.84
C ASN A 636 -13.72 -35.07 8.50
N MET A 637 -13.58 -35.90 9.53
CA MET A 637 -13.46 -37.35 9.35
C MET A 637 -14.83 -38.05 9.15
N ASN A 638 -15.92 -37.28 9.02
CA ASN A 638 -17.29 -37.75 8.83
C ASN A 638 -17.77 -38.73 9.92
N ASN A 639 -17.22 -38.60 11.13
CA ASN A 639 -17.54 -39.42 12.30
C ASN A 639 -17.63 -38.59 13.59
N GLY A 640 -17.74 -37.26 13.47
CA GLY A 640 -17.75 -36.32 14.58
C GLY A 640 -16.36 -35.99 15.15
N GLN A 641 -15.27 -36.35 14.45
CA GLN A 641 -13.90 -35.97 14.80
C GLN A 641 -13.27 -35.14 13.68
N PHE A 642 -12.35 -34.27 14.07
CA PHE A 642 -11.53 -33.47 13.16
C PHE A 642 -10.05 -33.82 13.29
N GLU A 643 -9.35 -33.90 12.16
CA GLU A 643 -7.90 -34.09 12.11
C GLU A 643 -7.21 -32.80 11.65
N ASN A 644 -6.19 -32.33 12.37
CA ASN A 644 -5.39 -31.20 11.91
C ASN A 644 -4.44 -31.67 10.79
N ILE A 645 -4.72 -31.26 9.56
CA ILE A 645 -3.97 -31.63 8.35
C ILE A 645 -3.11 -30.49 7.81
N THR A 646 -2.83 -29.46 8.62
CA THR A 646 -2.08 -28.26 8.23
C THR A 646 -0.76 -28.62 7.54
N SER A 647 0.03 -29.54 8.10
CA SER A 647 1.33 -29.93 7.53
C SER A 647 1.27 -30.79 6.27
N SER A 648 0.15 -31.48 6.01
CA SER A 648 -0.01 -32.37 4.86
C SER A 648 -0.83 -31.77 3.73
N SER A 649 -1.51 -30.65 3.96
CA SER A 649 -2.42 -30.02 3.00
C SER A 649 -1.76 -29.00 2.07
N GLY A 650 -0.51 -28.60 2.33
CA GLY A 650 0.20 -27.62 1.50
C GLY A 650 -0.08 -26.15 1.84
N ILE A 651 -0.84 -25.88 2.91
CA ILE A 651 -1.15 -24.51 3.36
C ILE A 651 -0.08 -23.90 4.27
N GLN A 652 0.97 -24.67 4.60
CA GLN A 652 2.12 -24.16 5.37
C GLN A 652 2.99 -23.24 4.52
N VAL A 653 2.55 -21.99 4.41
CA VAL A 653 3.24 -20.94 3.69
C VAL A 653 3.77 -19.94 4.72
N ALA A 654 5.08 -19.69 4.66
CA ALA A 654 5.73 -18.80 5.59
C ALA A 654 5.22 -17.36 5.44
N GLU A 655 5.23 -16.63 6.56
CA GLU A 655 5.01 -15.17 6.62
C GLU A 655 3.57 -14.69 6.38
N GLY A 656 2.58 -15.59 6.30
CA GLY A 656 1.17 -15.20 6.22
C GLY A 656 0.71 -14.45 7.45
N LYS A 657 0.07 -13.30 7.26
CA LYS A 657 -0.49 -12.46 8.34
C LYS A 657 -1.97 -12.27 8.05
N GLY A 658 -2.71 -13.37 8.13
CA GLY A 658 -4.05 -13.45 7.56
C GLY A 658 -5.08 -12.66 8.36
N LEU A 659 -5.96 -11.97 7.63
CA LEU A 659 -7.06 -11.18 8.19
C LEU A 659 -8.41 -11.48 7.53
N GLY A 660 -8.43 -11.87 6.26
CA GLY A 660 -9.65 -12.21 5.51
C GLY A 660 -9.47 -13.46 4.66
N ILE A 661 -10.57 -14.16 4.36
CA ILE A 661 -10.55 -15.38 3.55
C ILE A 661 -11.82 -15.53 2.72
N VAL A 662 -11.67 -16.11 1.52
CA VAL A 662 -12.77 -16.53 0.64
C VAL A 662 -12.49 -17.91 0.09
N ALA A 663 -13.50 -18.78 0.09
CA ALA A 663 -13.51 -20.05 -0.63
C ALA A 663 -14.49 -19.99 -1.82
N ALA A 664 -13.98 -20.29 -3.02
CA ALA A 664 -14.72 -20.18 -4.28
C ALA A 664 -14.15 -21.16 -5.34
N ASP A 665 -14.98 -21.68 -6.25
CA ASP A 665 -14.55 -22.48 -7.40
C ASP A 665 -14.03 -21.55 -8.52
N LEU A 666 -12.84 -20.96 -8.31
CA LEU A 666 -12.23 -19.96 -9.19
C LEU A 666 -11.64 -20.59 -10.46
N LYS A 667 -11.21 -21.86 -10.36
CA LYS A 667 -10.69 -22.64 -11.49
C LYS A 667 -11.78 -23.35 -12.29
N GLY A 668 -13.03 -23.40 -11.81
CA GLY A 668 -14.14 -24.09 -12.45
C GLY A 668 -14.00 -25.62 -12.45
N LYS A 669 -13.34 -26.18 -11.42
CA LYS A 669 -13.05 -27.61 -11.27
C LYS A 669 -14.02 -28.32 -10.32
N GLY A 670 -14.91 -27.60 -9.66
CA GLY A 670 -15.84 -28.13 -8.65
C GLY A 670 -15.23 -28.31 -7.26
N PHE A 671 -14.00 -27.85 -7.04
CA PHE A 671 -13.33 -27.84 -5.73
C PHE A 671 -12.97 -26.40 -5.38
N PRO A 672 -13.46 -25.86 -4.24
CA PRO A 672 -13.13 -24.50 -3.85
C PRO A 672 -11.61 -24.30 -3.69
N ASP A 673 -11.11 -23.24 -4.33
CA ASP A 673 -9.81 -22.62 -4.07
C ASP A 673 -9.96 -21.58 -2.95
N LEU A 674 -8.86 -21.20 -2.29
CA LEU A 674 -8.88 -20.23 -1.18
C LEU A 674 -8.06 -18.98 -1.52
N PHE A 675 -8.62 -17.80 -1.30
CA PHE A 675 -7.89 -16.54 -1.29
C PHE A 675 -7.78 -16.01 0.14
N ILE A 676 -6.57 -15.69 0.59
CA ILE A 676 -6.29 -15.17 1.94
C ILE A 676 -5.70 -13.77 1.79
N ALA A 677 -6.40 -12.79 2.38
CA ALA A 677 -5.94 -11.42 2.51
C ALA A 677 -4.96 -11.32 3.68
N ASN A 678 -3.72 -10.92 3.38
CA ASN A 678 -2.64 -10.80 4.34
C ASN A 678 -2.25 -9.35 4.58
N ASP A 679 -1.99 -9.01 5.84
CA ASP A 679 -1.58 -7.67 6.24
C ASP A 679 -0.07 -7.44 6.06
N ALA A 680 0.28 -6.38 5.32
CA ALA A 680 1.64 -5.86 5.07
C ALA A 680 2.57 -6.82 4.28
N VAL A 681 2.12 -8.03 4.00
CA VAL A 681 2.85 -9.10 3.29
C VAL A 681 2.02 -9.58 2.08
N ALA A 682 2.56 -10.51 1.30
CA ALA A 682 1.88 -10.97 0.09
C ALA A 682 0.60 -11.75 0.44
N ASN A 683 -0.51 -11.50 -0.27
CA ASN A 683 -1.70 -12.35 -0.18
C ASN A 683 -1.39 -13.78 -0.63
N PHE A 684 -2.19 -14.74 -0.17
CA PHE A 684 -2.10 -16.14 -0.61
C PHE A 684 -3.29 -16.53 -1.48
N PHE A 685 -3.02 -17.42 -2.42
CA PHE A 685 -4.03 -18.03 -3.28
C PHE A 685 -3.74 -19.52 -3.32
N MET A 686 -4.48 -20.28 -2.51
CA MET A 686 -4.33 -21.71 -2.36
C MET A 686 -5.20 -22.40 -3.41
N VAL A 687 -4.58 -22.83 -4.50
CA VAL A 687 -5.23 -23.56 -5.58
C VAL A 687 -5.42 -25.01 -5.18
N ASN A 688 -6.68 -25.45 -5.17
CA ASN A 688 -7.04 -26.81 -4.84
C ASN A 688 -6.57 -27.77 -5.94
N GLN A 689 -5.91 -28.85 -5.53
CA GLN A 689 -5.34 -29.83 -6.45
C GLN A 689 -6.38 -30.81 -7.01
N GLY A 690 -7.61 -30.81 -6.47
CA GLY A 690 -8.73 -31.61 -7.00
C GLY A 690 -8.49 -33.12 -6.94
N THR A 691 -7.72 -33.59 -5.94
CA THR A 691 -7.30 -34.99 -5.83
C THR A 691 -8.28 -35.86 -5.01
N GLY A 692 -9.36 -35.27 -4.51
CA GLY A 692 -10.24 -35.89 -3.51
C GLY A 692 -9.63 -35.94 -2.10
N LYS A 693 -8.46 -35.31 -1.92
CA LYS A 693 -7.87 -34.98 -0.61
C LYS A 693 -7.77 -33.47 -0.50
N THR A 694 -7.83 -32.97 0.73
CA THR A 694 -7.69 -31.54 1.02
C THR A 694 -6.22 -31.12 0.87
N THR A 695 -5.83 -30.80 -0.37
CA THR A 695 -4.46 -30.47 -0.75
C THR A 695 -4.44 -29.25 -1.68
N PHE A 696 -3.53 -28.32 -1.39
CA PHE A 696 -3.42 -27.02 -2.03
C PHE A 696 -2.01 -26.72 -2.53
N GLN A 697 -1.92 -25.77 -3.46
CA GLN A 697 -0.69 -25.15 -3.91
C GLN A 697 -0.85 -23.63 -3.88
N GLU A 698 0.10 -22.92 -3.28
CA GLU A 698 0.12 -21.46 -3.26
C GLU A 698 0.53 -20.92 -4.65
N GLU A 699 -0.30 -20.04 -5.25
CA GLU A 699 -0.08 -19.48 -6.59
C GLU A 699 -0.32 -17.96 -6.69
N ALA A 700 -0.50 -17.21 -5.60
CA ALA A 700 -0.94 -15.81 -5.63
C ALA A 700 0.00 -14.93 -6.46
N LEU A 701 1.31 -15.17 -6.35
CA LEU A 701 2.30 -14.40 -7.08
C LEU A 701 2.17 -14.62 -8.59
N LEU A 702 1.97 -15.88 -9.02
CA LEU A 702 1.86 -16.25 -10.43
C LEU A 702 0.49 -15.93 -11.02
N SER A 703 -0.55 -15.89 -10.19
CA SER A 703 -1.90 -15.53 -10.58
C SER A 703 -2.19 -14.03 -10.48
N GLY A 704 -1.27 -13.21 -9.97
CA GLY A 704 -1.44 -11.76 -9.90
C GLY A 704 -2.26 -11.25 -8.70
N LEU A 705 -2.45 -12.11 -7.68
CA LEU A 705 -3.20 -11.82 -6.45
C LEU A 705 -2.30 -11.40 -5.28
N ALA A 706 -0.97 -11.64 -5.38
CA ALA A 706 -0.04 -11.40 -4.27
C ALA A 706 0.17 -9.91 -3.93
N PHE A 707 0.14 -9.03 -4.95
CA PHE A 707 0.51 -7.61 -4.85
C PHE A 707 -0.45 -6.74 -5.66
N ASN A 708 -0.45 -5.43 -5.41
CA ASN A 708 -1.14 -4.45 -6.26
C ASN A 708 -0.44 -4.18 -7.60
N ALA A 709 -0.98 -3.29 -8.43
CA ALA A 709 -0.41 -2.92 -9.72
C ALA A 709 1.02 -2.34 -9.63
N GLN A 710 1.46 -1.83 -8.49
CA GLN A 710 2.82 -1.34 -8.32
C GLN A 710 3.79 -2.43 -7.85
N GLY A 711 3.31 -3.67 -7.68
CA GLY A 711 4.07 -4.79 -7.17
C GLY A 711 4.36 -4.67 -5.68
N ARG A 712 3.53 -3.95 -4.93
CA ARG A 712 3.68 -3.72 -3.50
C ARG A 712 2.76 -4.62 -2.70
N THR A 713 3.21 -5.02 -1.51
CA THR A 713 2.33 -5.56 -0.48
C THR A 713 1.49 -4.42 0.10
N GLU A 714 0.28 -4.77 0.54
CA GLU A 714 -0.69 -3.87 1.15
C GLU A 714 -1.17 -4.49 2.46
N ALA A 715 -1.84 -3.72 3.31
CA ALA A 715 -2.48 -4.22 4.53
C ALA A 715 -3.84 -4.85 4.22
N CYS A 716 -3.86 -5.96 3.49
CA CYS A 716 -5.11 -6.55 3.03
C CYS A 716 -5.95 -7.08 4.20
N MET A 717 -7.20 -6.62 4.30
CA MET A 717 -8.13 -6.91 5.39
C MET A 717 -9.37 -7.65 4.88
N GLY A 718 -10.48 -6.95 4.65
CA GLY A 718 -11.73 -7.56 4.20
C GLY A 718 -11.74 -7.82 2.70
N VAL A 719 -12.49 -8.85 2.28
CA VAL A 719 -12.57 -9.30 0.90
C VAL A 719 -14.01 -9.45 0.47
N ALA A 720 -14.46 -8.71 -0.54
CA ALA A 720 -15.72 -8.97 -1.21
C ALA A 720 -15.47 -9.79 -2.48
N ALA A 721 -16.32 -10.77 -2.77
CA ALA A 721 -16.22 -11.64 -3.93
C ALA A 721 -17.47 -11.55 -4.80
N GLY A 722 -17.31 -11.28 -6.11
CA GLY A 722 -18.45 -11.09 -7.01
C GLY A 722 -18.04 -10.84 -8.46
N ASP A 723 -18.94 -11.12 -9.40
CA ASP A 723 -18.77 -10.79 -10.82
C ASP A 723 -19.08 -9.30 -11.03
N ALA A 724 -18.10 -8.45 -10.72
CA ALA A 724 -18.29 -7.00 -10.63
C ALA A 724 -18.45 -6.35 -12.00
N ASP A 725 -17.87 -6.94 -13.05
CA ASP A 725 -17.92 -6.41 -14.40
C ASP A 725 -18.83 -7.18 -15.37
N THR A 726 -19.53 -8.21 -14.87
CA THR A 726 -20.50 -9.04 -15.59
C THR A 726 -19.89 -9.85 -16.74
N ASP A 727 -18.63 -10.26 -16.61
CA ASP A 727 -17.94 -11.12 -17.57
C ASP A 727 -18.09 -12.63 -17.28
N GLY A 728 -18.70 -12.96 -16.12
CA GLY A 728 -18.98 -14.31 -15.67
C GLY A 728 -17.86 -14.98 -14.90
N LEU A 729 -16.80 -14.25 -14.57
CA LEU A 729 -15.72 -14.64 -13.66
C LEU A 729 -15.89 -13.94 -12.30
N LEU A 730 -15.20 -14.44 -11.27
CA LEU A 730 -15.33 -13.88 -9.92
C LEU A 730 -14.17 -12.91 -9.65
N ASP A 731 -14.50 -11.66 -9.35
CA ASP A 731 -13.53 -10.64 -8.95
C ASP A 731 -13.45 -10.53 -7.42
N PHE A 732 -12.32 -10.00 -6.94
CA PHE A 732 -12.13 -9.69 -5.52
C PHE A 732 -11.91 -8.20 -5.31
N TYR A 733 -12.66 -7.60 -4.39
CA TYR A 733 -12.36 -6.29 -3.84
C TYR A 733 -11.79 -6.44 -2.43
N VAL A 734 -10.60 -5.91 -2.21
CA VAL A 734 -9.83 -6.07 -0.98
C VAL A 734 -9.57 -4.72 -0.34
N THR A 735 -9.92 -4.56 0.93
CA THR A 735 -9.67 -3.32 1.69
C THR A 735 -8.26 -3.28 2.26
N ASN A 736 -7.68 -2.07 2.34
CA ASN A 736 -6.26 -1.86 2.65
C ASN A 736 -6.03 -0.68 3.62
N TYR A 737 -4.75 -0.42 3.94
CA TYR A 737 -4.34 0.64 4.87
C TYR A 737 -4.59 2.05 4.32
N PHE A 738 -4.57 3.05 5.21
CA PHE A 738 -4.56 4.45 4.82
C PHE A 738 -3.33 4.77 3.93
N ARG A 739 -3.54 5.40 2.76
CA ARG A 739 -2.53 5.65 1.70
C ARG A 739 -2.13 4.42 0.88
N GLU A 740 -2.93 3.37 0.97
CA GLU A 740 -2.96 2.26 0.01
C GLU A 740 -4.32 2.30 -0.68
N THR A 741 -4.38 1.93 -1.96
CA THR A 741 -5.68 1.81 -2.64
C THR A 741 -6.39 0.56 -2.13
N ASN A 742 -7.70 0.58 -1.95
CA ASN A 742 -8.43 -0.68 -1.83
C ASN A 742 -8.45 -1.35 -3.21
N THR A 743 -7.96 -2.58 -3.30
CA THR A 743 -7.59 -3.20 -4.57
C THR A 743 -8.71 -4.06 -5.14
N LEU A 744 -9.13 -3.79 -6.38
CA LEU A 744 -10.04 -4.66 -7.15
C LEU A 744 -9.23 -5.59 -8.06
N TYR A 745 -9.03 -6.82 -7.61
CA TYR A 745 -8.49 -7.89 -8.43
C TYR A 745 -9.55 -8.43 -9.38
N ARG A 746 -9.37 -8.14 -10.66
CA ARG A 746 -10.23 -8.68 -11.71
C ARG A 746 -9.71 -10.00 -12.23
N GLN A 747 -10.57 -11.01 -12.30
CA GLN A 747 -10.21 -12.27 -12.93
C GLN A 747 -10.22 -12.11 -14.45
N LEU A 748 -9.19 -12.60 -15.14
CA LEU A 748 -9.09 -12.57 -16.60
C LEU A 748 -9.22 -13.98 -17.19
N SER A 749 -8.84 -14.97 -16.40
CA SER A 749 -8.93 -16.39 -16.71
C SER A 749 -8.84 -17.20 -15.42
N PRO A 750 -9.07 -18.52 -15.44
CA PRO A 750 -8.83 -19.37 -14.27
C PRO A 750 -7.46 -19.18 -13.61
N ASP A 751 -6.44 -18.81 -14.38
CA ASP A 751 -5.05 -18.74 -13.91
C ASP A 751 -4.50 -17.33 -13.69
N SER A 752 -5.29 -16.29 -13.98
CA SER A 752 -4.79 -14.92 -14.00
C SER A 752 -5.80 -13.92 -13.48
N PHE A 753 -5.30 -13.03 -12.63
CA PHE A 753 -5.93 -11.82 -12.14
C PHE A 753 -5.07 -10.60 -12.49
N ILE A 754 -5.69 -9.43 -12.47
CA ILE A 754 -5.01 -8.15 -12.57
C ILE A 754 -5.64 -7.15 -11.61
N ASP A 755 -4.84 -6.26 -11.04
CA ASP A 755 -5.35 -5.08 -10.35
C ASP A 755 -6.06 -4.14 -11.36
N GLY A 756 -7.38 -4.05 -11.22
CA GLY A 756 -8.28 -3.23 -12.02
C GLY A 756 -8.72 -1.93 -11.35
N THR A 757 -8.18 -1.58 -10.18
CA THR A 757 -8.68 -0.51 -9.29
C THR A 757 -8.80 0.83 -9.98
N GLN A 758 -7.79 1.22 -10.74
CA GLN A 758 -7.79 2.50 -11.46
C GLN A 758 -8.80 2.50 -12.61
N ARG A 759 -8.92 1.39 -13.35
CA ARG A 759 -9.91 1.23 -14.42
C ARG A 759 -11.33 1.29 -13.86
N ALA A 760 -11.51 0.78 -12.65
CA ALA A 760 -12.77 0.76 -11.93
C ALA A 760 -13.15 2.11 -11.29
N ASN A 761 -12.31 3.15 -11.43
CA ASN A 761 -12.52 4.46 -10.84
C ASN A 761 -12.59 4.44 -9.29
N MET A 762 -11.80 3.56 -8.66
CA MET A 762 -11.77 3.40 -7.20
C MET A 762 -10.47 3.84 -6.53
N ALA A 763 -9.42 4.12 -7.31
CA ALA A 763 -8.11 4.47 -6.74
C ALA A 763 -8.20 5.73 -5.86
N ASP A 764 -8.71 6.83 -6.39
CA ASP A 764 -8.74 8.12 -5.67
C ASP A 764 -9.73 8.13 -4.49
N THR A 765 -10.87 7.44 -4.62
CA THR A 765 -11.92 7.42 -3.59
C THR A 765 -11.55 6.57 -2.38
N THR A 766 -10.63 5.62 -2.53
CA THR A 766 -10.27 4.65 -1.48
C THR A 766 -8.89 4.89 -0.88
N LEU A 767 -7.98 5.58 -1.59
CA LEU A 767 -6.60 5.79 -1.19
C LEU A 767 -6.42 6.45 0.19
N TYR A 768 -7.38 7.27 0.65
CA TYR A 768 -7.35 7.92 1.96
C TYR A 768 -8.40 7.38 2.93
N GLN A 769 -8.80 6.14 2.73
CA GLN A 769 -9.60 5.39 3.67
C GLN A 769 -8.73 4.26 4.22
N LEU A 770 -8.99 3.88 5.47
CA LEU A 770 -8.52 2.62 6.02
C LEU A 770 -9.74 1.72 6.12
N GLY A 771 -9.84 0.78 5.18
CA GLY A 771 -11.01 -0.10 5.04
C GLY A 771 -10.87 -1.39 5.82
N PHE A 772 -11.98 -1.90 6.33
CA PHE A 772 -12.09 -3.21 6.98
C PHE A 772 -13.16 -4.05 6.27
N GLY A 773 -14.39 -4.10 6.80
CA GLY A 773 -15.48 -4.84 6.17
C GLY A 773 -15.87 -4.28 4.81
N THR A 774 -16.06 -5.19 3.83
CA THR A 774 -16.52 -4.85 2.48
C THR A 774 -17.42 -5.95 1.93
N GLN A 775 -18.48 -5.60 1.19
CA GLN A 775 -19.44 -6.55 0.63
C GLN A 775 -19.97 -6.09 -0.73
N PHE A 776 -20.00 -7.00 -1.71
CA PHE A 776 -20.72 -6.81 -2.97
C PHE A 776 -22.20 -7.10 -2.75
N LEU A 777 -23.10 -6.24 -3.24
CA LEU A 777 -24.55 -6.44 -3.20
C LEU A 777 -25.23 -5.75 -4.38
N ASP A 778 -26.41 -6.21 -4.78
CA ASP A 778 -27.24 -5.63 -5.84
C ASP A 778 -28.31 -4.73 -5.21
N ALA A 779 -27.90 -3.52 -4.79
CA ALA A 779 -28.66 -2.72 -3.82
C ALA A 779 -29.98 -2.18 -4.37
N ASP A 780 -30.04 -1.92 -5.66
CA ASP A 780 -31.24 -1.49 -6.38
C ASP A 780 -31.79 -2.56 -7.35
N LEU A 781 -31.25 -3.78 -7.32
CA LEU A 781 -31.72 -4.94 -8.07
C LEU A 781 -31.68 -4.75 -9.59
N ASP A 782 -30.71 -3.99 -10.11
CA ASP A 782 -30.52 -3.80 -11.55
C ASP A 782 -29.72 -4.94 -12.22
N GLY A 783 -29.06 -5.78 -11.41
CA GLY A 783 -28.25 -6.91 -11.84
C GLY A 783 -26.74 -6.67 -11.72
N LEU A 784 -26.32 -5.45 -11.45
CA LEU A 784 -24.94 -5.04 -11.22
C LEU A 784 -24.64 -5.11 -9.72
N LEU A 785 -23.45 -5.60 -9.38
CA LEU A 785 -23.01 -5.62 -7.99
C LEU A 785 -22.41 -4.27 -7.61
N ASP A 786 -23.11 -3.54 -6.74
CA ASP A 786 -22.61 -2.41 -5.96
C ASP A 786 -21.71 -2.89 -4.83
N LEU A 787 -21.09 -1.94 -4.13
CA LEU A 787 -20.13 -2.25 -3.07
C LEU A 787 -20.34 -1.37 -1.84
N LEU A 788 -20.45 -1.99 -0.66
CA LEU A 788 -20.50 -1.31 0.63
C LEU A 788 -19.19 -1.55 1.38
N ILE A 789 -18.59 -0.48 1.91
CA ILE A 789 -17.31 -0.50 2.59
C ILE A 789 -17.45 0.22 3.95
N VAL A 790 -16.91 -0.37 5.01
CA VAL A 790 -16.79 0.29 6.31
C VAL A 790 -15.33 0.57 6.64
N ASN A 791 -15.09 1.77 7.16
CA ASN A 791 -13.76 2.33 7.33
C ASN A 791 -13.52 2.72 8.80
N GLY A 792 -12.24 2.85 9.18
CA GLY A 792 -11.83 3.42 10.46
C GLY A 792 -10.41 3.06 10.84
N HIS A 793 -9.59 4.04 11.21
CA HIS A 793 -8.16 3.88 11.43
C HIS A 793 -7.83 2.94 12.60
N VAL A 794 -6.62 2.37 12.61
CA VAL A 794 -6.12 1.48 13.68
C VAL A 794 -5.56 2.23 14.89
N GLU A 795 -5.41 3.56 14.77
CA GLU A 795 -4.74 4.42 15.74
C GLU A 795 -5.22 5.87 15.59
N ASN A 796 -5.21 6.63 16.70
CA ASN A 796 -5.56 8.04 16.70
C ASN A 796 -4.39 8.94 16.26
N LEU A 797 -4.31 9.18 14.95
CA LEU A 797 -3.31 10.07 14.33
C LEU A 797 -3.88 11.46 14.00
N SER A 798 -4.86 11.92 14.78
CA SER A 798 -5.55 13.19 14.52
C SER A 798 -4.63 14.42 14.57
N ALA A 799 -3.50 14.33 15.30
CA ALA A 799 -2.47 15.37 15.33
C ALA A 799 -1.82 15.61 13.95
N ASP A 800 -1.79 14.58 13.10
CA ASP A 800 -1.22 14.60 11.74
C ASP A 800 -2.29 14.81 10.66
N ALA A 801 -3.47 15.31 11.04
CA ALA A 801 -4.64 15.47 10.17
C ALA A 801 -5.13 14.17 9.51
N VAL A 802 -4.79 13.01 10.09
CA VAL A 802 -5.31 11.70 9.68
C VAL A 802 -6.57 11.40 10.49
N PRO A 803 -7.72 11.14 9.87
CA PRO A 803 -8.95 10.88 10.60
C PRO A 803 -8.91 9.51 11.29
N TRP A 804 -9.16 9.48 12.60
CA TRP A 804 -9.27 8.21 13.33
C TRP A 804 -10.57 7.47 12.96
N GLN A 805 -11.72 8.08 13.25
CA GLN A 805 -13.01 7.60 12.76
C GLN A 805 -13.20 8.04 11.29
N MET A 806 -13.63 7.12 10.43
CA MET A 806 -13.80 7.35 8.99
C MET A 806 -15.23 7.05 8.55
N LYS A 807 -15.66 7.62 7.42
CA LYS A 807 -17.02 7.42 6.89
C LYS A 807 -17.10 6.07 6.17
N PRO A 808 -18.18 5.30 6.35
CA PRO A 808 -18.52 4.20 5.43
C PRO A 808 -18.74 4.74 4.01
N GLN A 809 -18.53 3.89 3.00
CA GLN A 809 -18.72 4.23 1.60
C GLN A 809 -19.73 3.28 0.95
N LEU A 810 -20.51 3.81 0.02
CA LEU A 810 -21.40 3.07 -0.87
C LEU A 810 -21.00 3.41 -2.30
N MET A 811 -20.61 2.41 -3.06
CA MET A 811 -20.15 2.55 -4.44
C MET A 811 -21.19 1.96 -5.39
N LEU A 812 -21.79 2.81 -6.20
CA LEU A 812 -22.71 2.41 -7.26
C LEU A 812 -21.93 1.89 -8.47
N ASN A 813 -22.26 0.71 -8.94
CA ASN A 813 -21.70 0.14 -10.16
C ASN A 813 -22.41 0.71 -11.39
N ARG A 814 -21.68 1.46 -12.22
CA ARG A 814 -22.19 2.03 -13.48
C ARG A 814 -22.08 1.07 -14.66
N GLY A 815 -21.75 -0.19 -14.38
CA GLY A 815 -21.54 -1.26 -15.35
C GLY A 815 -20.08 -1.46 -15.71
N LYS A 816 -19.74 -2.68 -16.16
CA LYS A 816 -18.37 -3.09 -16.52
C LYS A 816 -17.36 -2.92 -15.37
N GLY A 817 -17.84 -2.98 -14.12
CA GLY A 817 -17.01 -2.83 -12.92
C GLY A 817 -16.43 -1.44 -12.76
N VAL A 818 -17.12 -0.40 -13.25
CA VAL A 818 -16.76 1.01 -13.04
C VAL A 818 -17.66 1.58 -11.97
N PHE A 819 -17.07 2.09 -10.89
CA PHE A 819 -17.79 2.51 -9.70
C PHE A 819 -17.83 4.02 -9.53
N GLN A 820 -18.89 4.48 -8.87
CA GLN A 820 -19.07 5.84 -8.42
C GLN A 820 -19.46 5.85 -6.95
N GLU A 821 -18.72 6.56 -6.10
CA GLU A 821 -19.11 6.75 -4.70
C GLU A 821 -20.38 7.61 -4.61
N LEU A 822 -21.39 7.10 -3.90
CA LEU A 822 -22.61 7.83 -3.57
C LEU A 822 -22.37 8.69 -2.32
N GLN A 823 -22.02 9.95 -2.53
CA GLN A 823 -21.83 10.93 -1.45
C GLN A 823 -23.05 11.84 -1.25
N THR A 824 -24.27 11.28 -1.21
CA THR A 824 -25.49 12.08 -1.02
C THR A 824 -26.16 11.77 0.33
N PRO A 825 -26.82 12.76 0.97
CA PRO A 825 -27.70 12.49 2.12
C PRO A 825 -28.81 11.47 1.84
N GLU A 826 -29.09 11.19 0.57
CA GLU A 826 -30.15 10.29 0.11
C GLU A 826 -29.83 8.82 0.39
N SER A 827 -28.54 8.44 0.43
CA SER A 827 -28.11 7.09 0.82
C SER A 827 -28.36 6.76 2.29
N GLY A 828 -28.63 7.77 3.13
CA GLY A 828 -28.99 7.64 4.53
C GLY A 828 -27.94 8.19 5.52
N PRO A 829 -28.32 8.49 6.77
CA PRO A 829 -27.43 9.12 7.75
C PRO A 829 -26.19 8.31 8.11
N PHE A 830 -26.26 6.98 8.02
CA PHE A 830 -25.16 6.07 8.36
C PHE A 830 -23.87 6.39 7.60
N PHE A 831 -23.95 6.63 6.29
CA PHE A 831 -22.79 6.95 5.43
C PHE A 831 -22.20 8.34 5.68
N GLN A 832 -22.83 9.16 6.52
CA GLN A 832 -22.30 10.47 6.92
C GLN A 832 -21.64 10.44 8.31
N GLN A 833 -21.90 9.40 9.09
CA GLN A 833 -21.36 9.24 10.43
C GLN A 833 -20.01 8.53 10.38
N LYS A 834 -18.99 9.16 10.98
CA LYS A 834 -17.66 8.56 11.12
C LYS A 834 -17.70 7.49 12.20
N ARG A 835 -17.00 6.39 12.00
CA ARG A 835 -16.85 5.29 12.98
C ARG A 835 -15.54 4.53 12.83
N LEU A 836 -15.29 3.61 13.75
CA LEU A 836 -14.31 2.54 13.62
C LEU A 836 -15.02 1.27 13.15
N GLY A 837 -15.45 1.28 11.88
CA GLY A 837 -16.13 0.14 11.27
C GLY A 837 -15.21 -1.07 11.14
N ARG A 838 -15.73 -2.26 11.45
CA ARG A 838 -15.01 -3.54 11.37
C ARG A 838 -15.83 -4.57 10.60
N GLY A 839 -16.47 -5.50 11.28
CA GLY A 839 -17.24 -6.57 10.66
C GLY A 839 -18.38 -6.06 9.79
N LEU A 840 -18.62 -6.74 8.67
CA LEU A 840 -19.68 -6.43 7.72
C LEU A 840 -20.22 -7.73 7.10
N ALA A 841 -21.50 -8.03 7.35
CA ALA A 841 -22.21 -9.17 6.78
C ALA A 841 -23.49 -8.73 6.06
N ARG A 842 -23.83 -9.41 4.97
CA ARG A 842 -25.08 -9.27 4.21
C ARG A 842 -26.17 -10.20 4.69
N LEU A 843 -27.41 -9.72 4.60
CA LEU A 843 -28.62 -10.47 4.91
C LEU A 843 -29.84 -9.83 4.24
N ASP A 844 -30.99 -10.49 4.35
CA ASP A 844 -32.34 -10.03 4.04
C ASP A 844 -33.19 -10.24 5.30
N TRP A 845 -33.04 -9.35 6.29
CA TRP A 845 -33.50 -9.58 7.67
C TRP A 845 -35.02 -9.53 7.80
N ASN A 846 -35.69 -8.77 6.95
CA ASN A 846 -37.15 -8.67 6.91
C ASN A 846 -37.77 -9.53 5.80
N ARG A 847 -36.95 -10.29 5.06
CA ARG A 847 -37.36 -11.19 3.97
C ARG A 847 -38.17 -10.48 2.90
N ASP A 848 -37.79 -9.26 2.57
CA ASP A 848 -38.35 -8.53 1.44
C ASP A 848 -37.49 -8.68 0.17
N GLY A 849 -36.38 -9.41 0.22
CA GLY A 849 -35.51 -9.71 -0.91
C GLY A 849 -34.66 -8.53 -1.38
N LEU A 850 -34.64 -7.41 -0.65
CA LEU A 850 -33.61 -6.39 -0.80
C LEU A 850 -32.39 -6.78 0.04
N GLU A 851 -31.19 -6.62 -0.51
CA GLU A 851 -29.96 -6.90 0.24
C GLU A 851 -29.67 -5.79 1.24
N GLU A 852 -29.35 -6.21 2.45
CA GLU A 852 -29.14 -5.39 3.64
C GLU A 852 -27.80 -5.74 4.28
N ALA A 853 -27.43 -5.01 5.33
CA ALA A 853 -26.14 -5.21 5.97
C ALA A 853 -26.18 -5.04 7.49
N VAL A 854 -25.35 -5.81 8.19
CA VAL A 854 -25.05 -5.61 9.62
C VAL A 854 -23.58 -5.21 9.76
N VAL A 855 -23.32 -4.17 10.54
CA VAL A 855 -21.99 -3.58 10.73
C VAL A 855 -21.58 -3.63 12.19
N GLY A 856 -20.49 -4.34 12.47
CA GLY A 856 -19.77 -4.26 13.74
C GLY A 856 -18.85 -3.03 13.79
N SER A 857 -18.68 -2.44 14.97
CA SER A 857 -17.81 -1.29 15.18
C SER A 857 -17.17 -1.33 16.56
N LEU A 858 -15.97 -0.77 16.69
CA LEU A 858 -15.24 -0.75 17.97
C LEU A 858 -15.68 0.38 18.90
N ASP A 859 -16.16 1.49 18.33
CA ASP A 859 -16.46 2.73 19.05
C ASP A 859 -17.97 3.00 19.21
N GLN A 860 -18.81 2.21 18.54
CA GLN A 860 -20.25 2.44 18.41
C GLN A 860 -21.04 1.13 18.47
N PRO A 861 -22.32 1.18 18.85
CA PRO A 861 -23.21 0.02 18.75
C PRO A 861 -23.25 -0.57 17.34
N VAL A 862 -23.55 -1.86 17.27
CA VAL A 862 -23.81 -2.57 16.00
C VAL A 862 -24.91 -1.83 15.23
N ALA A 863 -24.76 -1.74 13.91
CA ALA A 863 -25.75 -1.11 13.03
C ALA A 863 -26.41 -2.18 12.15
N LEU A 864 -27.73 -2.12 12.02
CA LEU A 864 -28.51 -2.94 11.09
C LEU A 864 -29.05 -2.00 10.00
N LEU A 865 -28.53 -2.13 8.78
CA LEU A 865 -28.83 -1.27 7.65
C LEU A 865 -29.94 -1.90 6.81
N LYS A 866 -31.18 -1.46 7.04
CA LYS A 866 -32.32 -1.80 6.20
C LYS A 866 -32.23 -1.06 4.87
N ASN A 867 -32.38 -1.78 3.77
CA ASN A 867 -32.50 -1.20 2.45
C ASN A 867 -33.91 -0.62 2.27
N THR A 868 -33.97 0.66 1.91
CA THR A 868 -35.21 1.43 1.78
C THR A 868 -35.34 2.08 0.40
N THR A 869 -34.55 1.61 -0.56
CA THR A 869 -34.59 2.02 -1.96
C THR A 869 -36.02 1.87 -2.49
N LYS A 870 -36.61 2.96 -2.98
CA LYS A 870 -38.03 2.97 -3.38
C LYS A 870 -38.28 2.49 -4.81
N SER A 871 -37.29 2.70 -5.67
CA SER A 871 -37.34 2.35 -7.08
C SER A 871 -36.22 1.36 -7.35
N HIS A 872 -36.46 0.12 -6.94
CA HIS A 872 -35.60 -1.02 -7.21
C HIS A 872 -36.18 -1.86 -8.35
N GLY A 873 -35.33 -2.70 -8.96
CA GLY A 873 -35.72 -3.70 -9.94
C GLY A 873 -36.45 -4.91 -9.35
N HIS A 874 -36.84 -5.81 -10.23
CA HIS A 874 -37.34 -7.14 -9.91
C HIS A 874 -36.19 -8.04 -9.42
N ARG A 875 -36.51 -9.14 -8.74
CA ARG A 875 -35.48 -10.01 -8.13
C ARG A 875 -35.77 -11.49 -8.24
N LEU A 876 -34.73 -12.29 -8.17
CA LEU A 876 -34.82 -13.72 -7.87
C LEU A 876 -33.83 -14.06 -6.78
N VAL A 877 -34.33 -14.58 -5.66
CA VAL A 877 -33.49 -15.06 -4.56
C VAL A 877 -33.41 -16.57 -4.63
N VAL A 878 -32.19 -17.11 -4.66
CA VAL A 878 -31.93 -18.55 -4.78
C VAL A 878 -31.23 -19.05 -3.51
N THR A 879 -31.84 -20.05 -2.88
CA THR A 879 -31.25 -20.86 -1.81
C THR A 879 -30.84 -22.22 -2.35
N LEU A 880 -29.73 -22.75 -1.86
CA LEU A 880 -29.11 -23.97 -2.38
C LEU A 880 -29.03 -25.03 -1.28
N THR A 881 -29.23 -26.29 -1.65
CA THR A 881 -29.05 -27.42 -0.72
C THR A 881 -28.41 -28.59 -1.46
N GLY A 882 -27.20 -28.94 -1.04
CA GLY A 882 -26.47 -30.10 -1.53
C GLY A 882 -27.09 -31.41 -1.06
N THR A 883 -26.96 -32.45 -1.87
CA THR A 883 -27.36 -33.83 -1.50
C THR A 883 -26.27 -34.86 -1.79
N LYS A 884 -25.37 -34.54 -2.73
CA LYS A 884 -24.11 -35.24 -2.97
C LYS A 884 -22.92 -34.41 -2.51
N SER A 885 -22.95 -33.11 -2.81
CA SER A 885 -22.11 -32.13 -2.14
C SER A 885 -22.54 -31.98 -0.68
N SER A 886 -21.70 -31.38 0.17
CA SER A 886 -22.13 -30.94 1.50
C SER A 886 -23.41 -30.11 1.42
N ARG A 887 -24.25 -30.18 2.46
CA ARG A 887 -25.57 -29.56 2.46
C ARG A 887 -25.52 -28.06 2.12
N ASP A 888 -24.46 -27.40 2.55
CA ASP A 888 -24.20 -25.97 2.38
C ASP A 888 -23.85 -25.59 0.93
N ALA A 889 -23.45 -26.55 0.10
CA ALA A 889 -23.22 -26.39 -1.34
C ALA A 889 -22.26 -25.25 -1.74
N ILE A 890 -21.30 -24.91 -0.89
CA ILE A 890 -20.24 -23.92 -1.16
C ILE A 890 -19.49 -24.26 -2.46
N GLY A 891 -19.26 -23.27 -3.31
CA GLY A 891 -18.68 -23.41 -4.65
C GLY A 891 -19.71 -23.56 -5.77
N THR A 892 -21.01 -23.69 -5.46
CA THR A 892 -22.06 -23.77 -6.49
C THR A 892 -22.12 -22.49 -7.30
N THR A 893 -22.05 -22.61 -8.62
CA THR A 893 -22.22 -21.48 -9.56
C THR A 893 -23.60 -21.51 -10.20
N VAL A 894 -24.35 -20.42 -10.07
CA VAL A 894 -25.66 -20.24 -10.70
C VAL A 894 -25.56 -19.15 -11.78
N ARG A 895 -25.99 -19.49 -12.99
CA ARG A 895 -26.07 -18.57 -14.13
C ARG A 895 -27.52 -18.30 -14.48
N LEU A 896 -27.94 -17.05 -14.37
CA LEU A 896 -29.27 -16.61 -14.77
C LEU A 896 -29.21 -16.04 -16.18
N LYS A 897 -29.93 -16.66 -17.12
CA LYS A 897 -30.02 -16.21 -18.52
C LYS A 897 -31.29 -15.38 -18.73
N ARG A 898 -31.10 -14.15 -19.22
CA ARG A 898 -32.18 -13.19 -19.52
C ARG A 898 -31.86 -12.39 -20.78
N ASN A 899 -32.75 -12.28 -21.77
CA ASN A 899 -32.63 -11.36 -22.93
C ASN A 899 -31.22 -11.26 -23.59
N GLY A 900 -30.49 -12.37 -23.71
CA GLY A 900 -29.13 -12.39 -24.26
C GLY A 900 -28.00 -11.96 -23.31
N GLN A 901 -28.32 -11.59 -22.07
CA GLN A 901 -27.41 -11.39 -20.95
C GLN A 901 -27.36 -12.64 -20.05
N THR A 902 -26.24 -12.82 -19.35
CA THR A 902 -26.08 -13.85 -18.33
C THR A 902 -25.54 -13.18 -17.08
N LEU A 903 -26.25 -13.30 -15.96
CA LEU A 903 -25.73 -12.93 -14.64
C LEU A 903 -25.16 -14.16 -13.97
N VAL A 904 -24.00 -14.04 -13.35
CA VAL A 904 -23.35 -15.13 -12.63
C VAL A 904 -23.26 -14.77 -11.15
N ARG A 905 -23.63 -15.71 -10.30
CA ARG A 905 -23.38 -15.67 -8.85
C ARG A 905 -22.84 -17.02 -8.41
N GLN A 906 -21.89 -17.01 -7.50
CA GLN A 906 -21.34 -18.21 -6.89
C GLN A 906 -21.59 -18.15 -5.38
N LEU A 907 -21.97 -19.28 -4.79
CA LEU A 907 -22.10 -19.38 -3.34
C LEU A 907 -20.70 -19.57 -2.74
N THR A 908 -20.18 -18.53 -2.11
CA THR A 908 -18.87 -18.48 -1.45
C THR A 908 -18.99 -18.86 0.03
N ALA A 909 -17.87 -19.27 0.62
CA ALA A 909 -17.68 -19.23 2.07
C ALA A 909 -16.63 -18.19 2.43
N GLY A 910 -16.74 -17.62 3.63
CA GLY A 910 -16.00 -16.41 3.98
C GLY A 910 -16.61 -15.19 3.29
N ASP A 911 -15.73 -14.29 2.81
CA ASP A 911 -16.04 -12.95 2.30
C ASP A 911 -16.56 -11.97 3.38
N GLY A 912 -16.27 -10.68 3.22
CA GLY A 912 -16.36 -9.67 4.26
C GLY A 912 -15.08 -9.54 5.08
N TYR A 913 -15.20 -9.08 6.32
CA TYR A 913 -14.14 -9.07 7.33
C TYR A 913 -14.71 -9.64 8.62
N GLN A 914 -14.15 -10.74 9.12
CA GLN A 914 -14.63 -11.41 10.33
C GLN A 914 -16.14 -11.74 10.29
N ALA A 915 -16.65 -12.10 9.11
CA ALA A 915 -18.08 -12.14 8.84
C ALA A 915 -18.53 -13.44 8.19
N ARG A 916 -19.81 -13.77 8.38
CA ARG A 916 -20.53 -14.77 7.58
C ARG A 916 -21.89 -14.20 7.14
N ASN A 917 -22.10 -14.09 5.84
CA ASN A 917 -23.35 -13.60 5.22
C ASN A 917 -24.43 -14.65 5.17
N GLN A 918 -25.69 -14.24 5.04
CA GLN A 918 -26.78 -15.13 4.67
C GLN A 918 -26.45 -15.91 3.38
N ARG A 919 -26.69 -17.23 3.37
CA ARG A 919 -26.36 -18.12 2.23
C ARG A 919 -27.39 -18.04 1.11
N HIS A 920 -27.62 -16.83 0.62
CA HIS A 920 -28.54 -16.52 -0.48
C HIS A 920 -27.77 -16.01 -1.70
N LEU A 921 -28.21 -16.39 -2.89
CA LEU A 921 -27.79 -15.75 -4.13
C LEU A 921 -28.92 -14.83 -4.60
N VAL A 922 -28.66 -13.52 -4.60
CA VAL A 922 -29.60 -12.51 -5.08
C VAL A 922 -29.24 -12.13 -6.52
N PHE A 923 -30.25 -12.16 -7.38
CA PHE A 923 -30.17 -11.69 -8.76
C PHE A 923 -31.15 -10.54 -8.97
N GLY A 924 -30.64 -9.33 -9.15
CA GLY A 924 -31.40 -8.21 -9.69
C GLY A 924 -31.78 -8.46 -11.14
N THR A 925 -33.07 -8.58 -11.43
CA THR A 925 -33.58 -8.75 -12.79
C THR A 925 -33.96 -7.42 -13.45
N GLY A 926 -33.71 -6.28 -12.79
CA GLY A 926 -33.98 -4.95 -13.35
C GLY A 926 -35.46 -4.80 -13.69
N THR A 927 -35.79 -4.37 -14.92
CA THR A 927 -37.19 -4.22 -15.36
C THR A 927 -37.80 -5.52 -15.92
N ILE A 928 -37.12 -6.66 -15.81
CA ILE A 928 -37.55 -7.92 -16.43
C ILE A 928 -38.54 -8.63 -15.50
N THR A 929 -39.75 -8.85 -16.02
CA THR A 929 -40.86 -9.56 -15.34
C THR A 929 -41.17 -10.93 -15.95
N THR A 930 -40.46 -11.33 -17.00
CA THR A 930 -40.68 -12.59 -17.71
C THR A 930 -39.87 -13.72 -17.08
N ASP A 931 -40.31 -14.96 -17.29
CA ASP A 931 -39.59 -16.13 -16.82
C ASP A 931 -38.14 -16.18 -17.32
N VAL A 932 -37.24 -16.60 -16.44
CA VAL A 932 -35.81 -16.75 -16.69
C VAL A 932 -35.40 -18.22 -16.72
N GLN A 933 -34.18 -18.48 -17.19
CA GLN A 933 -33.55 -19.79 -17.13
C GLN A 933 -32.37 -19.74 -16.16
N LEU A 934 -32.24 -20.78 -15.32
CA LEU A 934 -31.10 -20.98 -14.44
C LEU A 934 -30.27 -22.17 -14.92
N GLU A 935 -28.95 -21.99 -14.99
CA GLU A 935 -27.97 -23.07 -15.15
C GLU A 935 -27.14 -23.17 -13.87
N VAL A 936 -27.21 -24.31 -13.20
CA VAL A 936 -26.53 -24.57 -11.92
C VAL A 936 -25.41 -25.57 -12.14
N SER A 937 -24.21 -25.24 -11.67
CA SER A 937 -23.07 -26.15 -11.59
C SER A 937 -22.76 -26.39 -10.11
N TRP A 938 -23.01 -27.62 -9.64
CA TRP A 938 -22.79 -28.04 -8.26
C TRP A 938 -21.34 -28.51 -8.05
N PRO A 939 -20.81 -28.45 -6.81
CA PRO A 939 -19.46 -28.96 -6.49
C PRO A 939 -19.28 -30.45 -6.82
N SER A 940 -20.36 -31.26 -6.77
CA SER A 940 -20.33 -32.67 -7.17
C SER A 940 -20.05 -32.91 -8.66
N GLY A 941 -19.99 -31.84 -9.47
CA GLY A 941 -19.91 -31.89 -10.92
C GLY A 941 -21.27 -32.05 -11.62
N LEU A 942 -22.37 -32.20 -10.86
CA LEU A 942 -23.71 -32.19 -11.43
C LEU A 942 -24.02 -30.83 -12.06
N LYS A 943 -24.60 -30.84 -13.27
CA LYS A 943 -25.14 -29.64 -13.92
C LYS A 943 -26.64 -29.78 -14.08
N GLN A 944 -27.39 -28.77 -13.66
CA GLN A 944 -28.85 -28.72 -13.79
C GLN A 944 -29.30 -27.47 -14.50
N VAL A 945 -30.39 -27.58 -15.25
CA VAL A 945 -31.01 -26.47 -15.95
C VAL A 945 -32.47 -26.40 -15.52
N PHE A 946 -32.91 -25.22 -15.14
CA PHE A 946 -34.30 -24.93 -14.76
C PHE A 946 -34.85 -23.86 -15.70
N GLU A 947 -35.94 -24.17 -16.39
CA GLU A 947 -36.60 -23.28 -17.34
C GLU A 947 -37.94 -22.79 -16.77
N GLY A 948 -38.41 -21.63 -17.23
CA GLY A 948 -39.73 -21.11 -16.83
C GLY A 948 -39.77 -20.62 -15.38
N ILE A 949 -38.66 -20.08 -14.87
CA ILE A 949 -38.58 -19.58 -13.50
C ILE A 949 -39.11 -18.15 -13.45
N ALA A 950 -40.26 -17.94 -12.80
CA ALA A 950 -40.77 -16.60 -12.57
C ALA A 950 -39.79 -15.76 -11.74
N VAL A 951 -39.79 -14.45 -11.97
CA VAL A 951 -39.11 -13.49 -11.08
C VAL A 951 -40.01 -13.13 -9.89
N ASP A 952 -39.50 -12.29 -8.99
CA ASP A 952 -40.14 -11.84 -7.76
C ASP A 952 -40.53 -12.98 -6.82
N GLN A 953 -39.59 -13.90 -6.63
CA GLN A 953 -39.72 -14.99 -5.68
C GLN A 953 -38.39 -15.39 -5.06
N GLU A 954 -38.49 -16.06 -3.93
CA GLU A 954 -37.44 -16.86 -3.31
C GLU A 954 -37.68 -18.32 -3.67
N ILE A 955 -36.67 -18.99 -4.22
CA ILE A 955 -36.72 -20.41 -4.56
C ILE A 955 -35.59 -21.18 -3.90
N GLN A 956 -35.85 -22.45 -3.60
CA GLN A 956 -34.84 -23.42 -3.18
C GLN A 956 -34.56 -24.40 -4.31
N LEU A 957 -33.28 -24.54 -4.65
CA LEU A 957 -32.78 -25.57 -5.54
C LEU A 957 -32.12 -26.64 -4.68
N ILE A 958 -32.59 -27.87 -4.83
CA ILE A 958 -32.02 -29.04 -4.16
C ILE A 958 -31.28 -29.86 -5.20
N GLU A 959 -30.01 -30.16 -4.93
CA GLU A 959 -29.15 -30.89 -5.84
C GLU A 959 -29.78 -32.23 -6.26
N GLY A 960 -29.88 -32.45 -7.57
CA GLY A 960 -30.47 -33.65 -8.17
C GLY A 960 -32.00 -33.65 -8.29
N GLN A 961 -32.70 -32.65 -7.75
CA GLN A 961 -34.16 -32.51 -7.94
C GLN A 961 -34.49 -31.76 -9.22
N ALA A 962 -35.51 -32.25 -9.95
CA ALA A 962 -35.87 -31.72 -11.27
C ALA A 962 -36.63 -30.38 -11.24
N ALA A 963 -37.22 -30.01 -10.10
CA ALA A 963 -38.04 -28.81 -9.96
C ALA A 963 -37.61 -28.00 -8.73
N PRO A 964 -37.62 -26.66 -8.82
CA PRO A 964 -37.38 -25.79 -7.67
C PRO A 964 -38.57 -25.81 -6.71
N SER A 965 -38.32 -25.51 -5.43
CA SER A 965 -39.36 -25.26 -4.43
C SER A 965 -39.52 -23.76 -4.20
N VAL A 966 -40.71 -23.20 -4.41
CA VAL A 966 -40.98 -21.79 -4.10
C VAL A 966 -41.09 -21.63 -2.58
N LYS A 967 -40.26 -20.76 -2.02
CA LYS A 967 -40.24 -20.45 -0.58
C LYS A 967 -41.08 -19.23 -0.27
N ARG A 968 -41.00 -18.21 -1.14
CA ARG A 968 -41.72 -16.95 -0.98
C ARG A 968 -42.00 -16.34 -2.34
N ILE A 969 -43.14 -15.66 -2.46
CA ILE A 969 -43.44 -14.79 -3.60
C ILE A 969 -43.44 -13.37 -3.04
N TYR A 970 -42.76 -12.48 -3.75
CA TYR A 970 -42.67 -11.09 -3.41
C TYR A 970 -43.81 -10.30 -4.05
N GLU A 971 -44.26 -9.25 -3.35
CA GLU A 971 -45.28 -8.31 -3.87
C GLU A 971 -44.67 -7.14 -4.64
#